data_AF-A0A3C0CRU7-F1
#
_entry.id   AF-A0A3C0CRU7-F1
#
_cell.length_a   1.000
_cell.length_b   1.000
_cell.length_c   1.000
_cell.angle_alpha   90.00
_cell.angle_beta   90.00
_cell.angle_gamma   90.00
#
_symmetry.space_group_name_H-M   'P 1'
#
loop_
_entity.id
_entity.type
_entity.pdbx_description
1 polymer ?
#
loop_
_entity_poly.entity_id
_entity_poly.type
_entity_poly.pdbx_seq_one_letter_code
_entity_poly.pdbx_strand_id
1 'polypeptide(L)'
;MKSILVFCAVISFLCIAGAHAGEKVIYSASFTGADSGCWSGWALVPQTINYVSNGCNDKPALKYTISSGNAWNTPIITFPKPIRVTDKTIVRFKLKCKQGKCGMNVRNFTEGNEYYIAVLSPATDKWFTVQKYLGEAVYKRGGNDDIPKDGLIGDEIASIQIASLGKEVWISGFEVVETSDPVKELPEEASLFEGKYELNNYEILGKFFPYGVVYQSVAEKVNAGLFNQGVYDRYEEAVNNIKRHYMNTFANFCDDADIDYRIDICNKYNIYRIETLFANTNLTAQANEDSKAVSTIKKAAEGDDKLLAWYGKDEPTNYKAWLDNKLVFNKYDKEHPVVSAFNEMSAVKALGPYSEVSCINIYSVTRASKDIQNLAYHADAIRTAKRLTAGKRVWFIAQTFDARGVLRYPDPEEIRFEVFNAISAGVDGLIFFLHNDACSYLEASRQREKFDYTLVDPWFNDNPTYRELARLGKEVVPVMPAILGAKEVADDQERMTYAREGLVFNRFANNSGTFLILANKSLDSSYYGKIRVSPRDDEQIYNLINLSPIKLVNGHTISVSLAAGDGAIYFIGKKNAWESIKSSILLRKIQAELDILKLDAANLRAAKLNTAPIENILSQVKTAINKGDLSAAEKGISLANIKRTAIEKSNPNYTRYKALLDSIRSNFGAMHSLIISKIKILDGTKDPNWLSLFDNMRQCSGEYFNIKNEWKHEDFSNIRQLMALDQKVKSLKKEIETAIAAMSAG
;
A
#
# COMPACT_ATOMS: atom_id res chain seq x y z
N MET A 1 4.29 -79.48 -35.23
CA MET A 1 3.06 -79.00 -34.57
C MET A 1 3.47 -78.30 -33.27
N LYS A 2 3.70 -76.99 -33.38
CA LYS A 2 4.07 -76.06 -32.31
C LYS A 2 2.97 -74.99 -32.27
N SER A 3 2.83 -74.36 -31.11
CA SER A 3 2.09 -73.12 -30.86
C SER A 3 0.61 -73.30 -30.55
N ILE A 4 0.26 -73.16 -29.27
CA ILE A 4 -0.81 -72.31 -28.68
C ILE A 4 -0.71 -72.54 -27.17
N LEU A 5 0.23 -71.85 -26.52
CA LEU A 5 0.30 -71.77 -25.06
C LEU A 5 1.21 -70.63 -24.58
N VAL A 6 1.16 -69.46 -25.22
CA VAL A 6 1.75 -68.21 -24.69
C VAL A 6 0.98 -67.02 -25.30
N PHE A 7 -0.15 -66.60 -24.73
CA PHE A 7 -0.71 -65.26 -25.07
C PHE A 7 -1.57 -64.60 -23.99
N CYS A 8 -1.68 -65.14 -22.76
CA CYS A 8 -2.50 -64.54 -21.70
C CYS A 8 -1.70 -63.96 -20.51
N ALA A 9 -0.37 -63.85 -20.60
CA ALA A 9 0.47 -63.36 -19.48
C ALA A 9 1.22 -62.04 -19.74
N VAL A 10 1.02 -61.37 -20.88
CA VAL A 10 1.79 -60.15 -21.25
C VAL A 10 0.93 -58.89 -21.36
N ILE A 11 -0.41 -58.98 -21.30
CA ILE A 11 -1.30 -57.82 -21.47
C ILE A 11 -1.74 -57.16 -20.14
N SER A 12 -1.35 -57.71 -18.97
CA SER A 12 -1.68 -57.12 -17.67
C SER A 12 -0.54 -56.30 -17.02
N PHE A 13 0.55 -56.02 -17.76
CA PHE A 13 1.70 -55.22 -17.27
C PHE A 13 1.87 -53.86 -17.98
N LEU A 14 0.81 -53.36 -18.63
CA LEU A 14 0.84 -52.16 -19.48
C LEU A 14 -0.14 -51.07 -19.02
N CYS A 15 -0.25 -50.85 -17.70
CA CYS A 15 -1.11 -49.79 -17.13
C CYS A 15 -0.42 -48.86 -16.11
N ILE A 16 0.91 -48.84 -16.00
CA ILE A 16 1.63 -47.85 -15.16
C ILE A 16 2.88 -47.35 -15.89
N ALA A 17 2.69 -46.37 -16.76
CA ALA A 17 3.64 -45.30 -17.09
C ALA A 17 3.07 -44.54 -18.28
N GLY A 18 2.21 -43.56 -18.02
CA GLY A 18 2.05 -42.45 -18.96
C GLY A 18 3.28 -41.57 -18.87
N ALA A 19 4.45 -42.10 -19.22
CA ALA A 19 5.61 -41.28 -19.55
C ALA A 19 5.25 -40.63 -20.89
N HIS A 20 4.91 -39.34 -20.87
CA HIS A 20 4.90 -38.57 -22.10
C HIS A 20 6.32 -38.70 -22.69
N ALA A 21 6.43 -39.18 -23.92
CA ALA A 21 7.72 -39.31 -24.59
C ALA A 21 8.43 -37.94 -24.56
N GLY A 22 9.52 -37.84 -23.78
CA GLY A 22 10.27 -36.58 -23.59
C GLY A 22 10.43 -36.10 -22.15
N GLU A 23 9.75 -36.67 -21.15
CA GLU A 23 9.90 -36.28 -19.74
C GLU A 23 11.01 -37.09 -19.02
N LYS A 24 11.87 -36.42 -18.25
CA LYS A 24 12.86 -37.06 -17.35
C LYS A 24 12.45 -36.84 -15.89
N VAL A 25 12.09 -37.92 -15.19
CA VAL A 25 11.81 -37.87 -13.75
C VAL A 25 13.11 -37.63 -12.98
N ILE A 26 13.17 -36.52 -12.24
CA ILE A 26 14.31 -36.15 -11.38
C ILE A 26 14.10 -36.75 -9.99
N TYR A 27 12.86 -36.68 -9.48
CA TYR A 27 12.48 -37.20 -8.16
C TYR A 27 11.04 -37.74 -8.20
N SER A 28 10.77 -38.82 -7.47
CA SER A 28 9.42 -39.36 -7.28
C SER A 28 9.28 -39.92 -5.85
N ALA A 29 8.18 -39.59 -5.18
CA ALA A 29 7.84 -40.10 -3.85
C ALA A 29 7.04 -41.41 -3.96
N SER A 30 7.48 -42.45 -3.24
CA SER A 30 6.79 -43.75 -3.21
C SER A 30 5.60 -43.78 -2.25
N PHE A 31 5.57 -42.89 -1.25
CA PHE A 31 4.68 -42.91 -0.09
C PHE A 31 4.67 -44.25 0.65
N THR A 32 5.81 -44.92 0.67
CA THR A 32 6.05 -46.16 1.41
C THR A 32 7.17 -45.97 2.44
N GLY A 33 7.54 -47.02 3.18
CA GLY A 33 8.68 -46.99 4.11
C GLY A 33 10.01 -46.56 3.48
N ALA A 34 10.15 -46.64 2.15
CA ALA A 34 11.33 -46.12 1.43
C ALA A 34 11.44 -44.58 1.47
N ASP A 35 10.33 -43.87 1.69
CA ASP A 35 10.31 -42.41 1.86
C ASP A 35 10.49 -41.98 3.32
N SER A 36 10.70 -42.93 4.25
CA SER A 36 10.84 -42.63 5.67
C SER A 36 12.03 -41.67 5.90
N GLY A 37 11.74 -40.49 6.45
CA GLY A 37 12.70 -39.41 6.67
C GLY A 37 12.73 -38.31 5.61
N CYS A 38 12.13 -38.51 4.42
CA CYS A 38 12.02 -37.45 3.40
C CYS A 38 10.84 -36.51 3.67
N TRP A 39 9.75 -37.03 4.25
CA TRP A 39 8.59 -36.23 4.62
C TRP A 39 8.62 -35.84 6.09
N SER A 40 8.42 -34.56 6.34
CA SER A 40 8.18 -33.96 7.64
C SER A 40 6.98 -33.00 7.54
N GLY A 41 6.80 -32.15 8.52
CA GLY A 41 5.99 -30.96 8.32
C GLY A 41 5.93 -30.07 9.54
N TRP A 42 5.23 -28.97 9.39
CA TRP A 42 5.11 -27.94 10.41
C TRP A 42 3.65 -27.53 10.63
N ALA A 43 3.28 -27.33 11.88
CA ALA A 43 2.03 -26.74 12.31
C ALA A 43 2.19 -26.14 13.70
N LEU A 44 1.43 -25.08 14.00
CA LEU A 44 1.37 -24.48 15.34
C LEU A 44 0.63 -25.35 16.36
N VAL A 45 0.10 -26.49 15.91
CA VAL A 45 -0.70 -27.42 16.70
C VAL A 45 -0.20 -28.84 16.46
N PRO A 46 -0.48 -29.79 17.36
CA PRO A 46 -0.09 -31.19 17.17
C PRO A 46 -0.51 -31.74 15.80
N GLN A 47 0.39 -32.52 15.22
CA GLN A 47 0.28 -33.04 13.86
C GLN A 47 0.59 -34.53 13.78
N THR A 48 -0.01 -35.21 12.81
CA THR A 48 0.22 -36.64 12.53
C THR A 48 0.42 -36.85 11.03
N ILE A 49 1.44 -37.64 10.68
CA ILE A 49 1.76 -38.04 9.32
C ILE A 49 1.44 -39.53 9.18
N ASN A 50 0.58 -39.88 8.23
CA ASN A 50 0.23 -41.28 7.95
C ASN A 50 0.47 -41.59 6.47
N TYR A 51 1.14 -42.70 6.20
CA TYR A 51 1.24 -43.28 4.86
C TYR A 51 0.04 -44.21 4.66
N VAL A 52 -0.76 -43.94 3.63
CA VAL A 52 -2.01 -44.65 3.35
C VAL A 52 -1.87 -45.37 2.02
N SER A 53 -2.05 -46.69 1.99
CA SER A 53 -1.89 -47.49 0.77
C SER A 53 -2.99 -47.23 -0.27
N ASN A 54 -4.22 -46.92 0.18
CA ASN A 54 -5.40 -46.74 -0.68
C ASN A 54 -5.84 -45.26 -0.66
N GLY A 55 -5.06 -44.39 -1.29
CA GLY A 55 -5.28 -42.95 -1.35
C GLY A 55 -6.08 -42.50 -2.57
N CYS A 56 -5.41 -41.84 -3.52
CA CYS A 56 -6.05 -41.33 -4.74
C CYS A 56 -6.14 -42.45 -5.79
N ASN A 57 -7.34 -42.84 -6.21
CA ASN A 57 -7.56 -43.95 -7.16
C ASN A 57 -6.80 -45.22 -6.76
N ASP A 58 -6.90 -45.61 -5.48
CA ASP A 58 -6.22 -46.78 -4.89
C ASP A 58 -4.68 -46.75 -4.94
N LYS A 59 -4.08 -45.59 -5.20
CA LYS A 59 -2.63 -45.40 -5.13
C LYS A 59 -2.19 -44.91 -3.74
N PRO A 60 -0.95 -45.21 -3.32
CA PRO A 60 -0.39 -44.70 -2.07
C PRO A 60 -0.48 -43.18 -1.94
N ALA A 61 -0.71 -42.69 -0.72
CA ALA A 61 -0.81 -41.27 -0.42
C ALA A 61 -0.26 -40.95 0.96
N LEU A 62 0.22 -39.71 1.12
CA LEU A 62 0.49 -39.11 2.42
C LEU A 62 -0.79 -38.45 2.94
N LYS A 63 -1.19 -38.76 4.17
CA LYS A 63 -2.22 -38.04 4.91
C LYS A 63 -1.55 -37.26 6.05
N TYR A 64 -1.69 -35.93 6.01
CA TYR A 64 -1.26 -35.04 7.07
C TYR A 64 -2.46 -34.51 7.83
N THR A 65 -2.49 -34.66 9.15
CA THR A 65 -3.61 -34.23 9.99
C THR A 65 -3.12 -33.36 11.13
N ILE A 66 -3.84 -32.27 11.39
CA ILE A 66 -3.59 -31.37 12.52
C ILE A 66 -4.81 -31.33 13.44
N SER A 67 -4.65 -30.90 14.70
CA SER A 67 -5.75 -30.90 15.67
C SER A 67 -6.80 -29.81 15.45
N SER A 68 -6.51 -28.77 14.67
CA SER A 68 -7.41 -27.62 14.41
C SER A 68 -7.70 -27.43 12.92
N GLY A 69 -8.97 -27.21 12.57
CA GLY A 69 -9.39 -26.92 11.19
C GLY A 69 -9.10 -25.51 10.68
N ASN A 70 -8.62 -24.61 11.56
CA ASN A 70 -8.36 -23.20 11.25
C ASN A 70 -6.86 -22.85 11.25
N ALA A 71 -5.97 -23.84 11.35
CA ALA A 71 -4.53 -23.63 11.30
C ALA A 71 -3.94 -24.08 9.95
N TRP A 72 -2.72 -23.63 9.67
CA TRP A 72 -1.93 -24.08 8.53
C TRP A 72 -1.47 -25.52 8.74
N ASN A 73 -1.71 -26.35 7.73
CA ASN A 73 -1.28 -27.73 7.62
C ASN A 73 -0.21 -27.78 6.52
N THR A 74 1.05 -28.07 6.89
CA THR A 74 2.20 -27.90 6.00
C THR A 74 3.12 -29.12 5.93
N PRO A 75 2.75 -30.17 5.18
CA PRO A 75 3.68 -31.24 4.81
C PRO A 75 4.89 -30.70 4.05
N ILE A 76 6.09 -31.19 4.39
CA ILE A 76 7.36 -30.78 3.79
C ILE A 76 8.05 -32.02 3.24
N ILE A 77 8.46 -31.97 1.97
CA ILE A 77 9.37 -32.96 1.38
C ILE A 77 10.77 -32.38 1.30
N THR A 78 11.74 -33.08 1.85
CA THR A 78 13.18 -32.77 1.75
C THR A 78 13.82 -33.74 0.77
N PHE A 79 14.53 -33.23 -0.22
CA PHE A 79 15.14 -34.05 -1.24
C PHE A 79 16.45 -34.67 -0.73
N PRO A 80 16.70 -35.98 -0.95
CA PRO A 80 17.97 -36.60 -0.59
C PRO A 80 19.19 -35.98 -1.28
N LYS A 81 18.97 -35.38 -2.46
CA LYS A 81 19.94 -34.59 -3.22
C LYS A 81 19.25 -33.31 -3.71
N PRO A 82 19.94 -32.16 -3.69
CA PRO A 82 19.38 -30.93 -4.25
C PRO A 82 19.00 -31.10 -5.72
N ILE A 83 17.92 -30.44 -6.13
CA ILE A 83 17.42 -30.49 -7.50
C ILE A 83 17.75 -29.17 -8.20
N ARG A 84 18.50 -29.23 -9.31
CA ARG A 84 18.74 -28.08 -10.18
C ARG A 84 17.46 -27.70 -10.91
N VAL A 85 17.07 -26.42 -10.84
CA VAL A 85 15.89 -25.87 -11.49
C VAL A 85 16.28 -25.19 -12.80
N THR A 86 15.55 -25.50 -13.87
CA THR A 86 15.61 -24.87 -15.18
C THR A 86 14.28 -24.16 -15.48
N ASP A 87 14.17 -23.53 -16.65
CA ASP A 87 12.90 -23.05 -17.21
C ASP A 87 11.92 -24.19 -17.58
N LYS A 88 12.37 -25.44 -17.51
CA LYS A 88 11.60 -26.66 -17.87
C LYS A 88 11.37 -27.61 -16.71
N THR A 89 11.89 -27.30 -15.52
CA THR A 89 11.68 -28.13 -14.33
C THR A 89 10.29 -27.86 -13.74
N ILE A 90 9.47 -28.91 -13.64
CA ILE A 90 8.13 -28.85 -13.05
C ILE A 90 8.01 -29.76 -11.82
N VAL A 91 7.07 -29.41 -10.95
CA VAL A 91 6.57 -30.28 -9.87
C VAL A 91 5.14 -30.71 -10.19
N ARG A 92 4.83 -32.01 -10.02
CA ARG A 92 3.51 -32.60 -10.31
C ARG A 92 3.06 -33.50 -9.18
N PHE A 93 1.81 -33.38 -8.73
CA PHE A 93 1.20 -34.27 -7.73
C PHE A 93 -0.32 -34.18 -7.71
N LYS A 94 -0.97 -35.09 -6.98
CA LYS A 94 -2.39 -35.00 -6.61
C LYS A 94 -2.51 -34.43 -5.20
N LEU A 95 -3.39 -33.45 -5.02
CA LEU A 95 -3.68 -32.82 -3.74
C LEU A 95 -5.17 -32.94 -3.42
N LYS A 96 -5.50 -33.20 -2.16
CA LYS A 96 -6.86 -33.06 -1.60
C LYS A 96 -6.77 -32.30 -0.28
N CYS A 97 -7.46 -31.16 -0.23
CA CYS A 97 -7.45 -30.24 0.90
C CYS A 97 -8.74 -29.40 0.93
N LYS A 98 -8.87 -28.47 1.87
CA LYS A 98 -9.98 -27.51 1.90
C LYS A 98 -9.94 -26.61 0.66
N GLN A 99 -11.10 -26.17 0.16
CA GLN A 99 -11.16 -25.18 -0.92
C GLN A 99 -10.53 -23.87 -0.48
N GLY A 100 -9.87 -23.20 -1.43
CA GLY A 100 -9.28 -21.88 -1.23
C GLY A 100 -7.78 -21.88 -1.43
N LYS A 101 -7.10 -21.00 -0.69
CA LYS A 101 -5.67 -20.72 -0.84
C LYS A 101 -4.81 -21.88 -0.33
N CYS A 102 -4.02 -22.45 -1.23
CA CYS A 102 -2.90 -23.34 -0.91
C CYS A 102 -1.65 -22.89 -1.69
N GLY A 103 -0.50 -23.50 -1.44
CA GLY A 103 0.69 -23.18 -2.23
C GLY A 103 1.90 -23.98 -1.81
N MET A 104 3.03 -23.68 -2.42
CA MET A 104 4.29 -24.37 -2.21
C MET A 104 5.36 -23.35 -1.83
N ASN A 105 6.00 -23.53 -0.67
CA ASN A 105 7.27 -22.84 -0.39
C ASN A 105 8.41 -23.73 -0.89
N VAL A 106 9.19 -23.23 -1.84
CA VAL A 106 10.33 -23.89 -2.45
C VAL A 106 11.59 -23.30 -1.84
N ARG A 107 12.39 -24.13 -1.17
CA ARG A 107 13.60 -23.68 -0.47
C ARG A 107 14.82 -23.85 -1.35
N ASN A 108 15.52 -22.74 -1.64
CA ASN A 108 16.82 -22.76 -2.30
C ASN A 108 17.85 -23.44 -1.38
N PHE A 109 18.66 -24.33 -1.95
CA PHE A 109 19.66 -25.13 -1.24
C PHE A 109 20.90 -24.33 -0.86
N THR A 110 21.42 -23.52 -1.79
CA THR A 110 22.65 -22.73 -1.60
C THR A 110 22.43 -21.57 -0.65
N GLU A 111 21.31 -20.87 -0.83
CA GLU A 111 21.04 -19.58 -0.21
C GLU A 111 20.11 -19.70 1.00
N GLY A 112 19.40 -20.82 1.12
CA GLY A 112 18.45 -21.08 2.20
C GLY A 112 17.13 -20.30 2.10
N ASN A 113 16.99 -19.40 1.13
CA ASN A 113 15.80 -18.59 0.87
C ASN A 113 14.59 -19.41 0.45
N GLU A 114 13.40 -18.86 0.70
CA GLU A 114 12.14 -19.47 0.28
C GLU A 114 11.47 -18.67 -0.83
N TYR A 115 10.98 -19.40 -1.83
CA TYR A 115 10.16 -18.89 -2.93
C TYR A 115 8.77 -19.52 -2.83
N TYR A 116 7.76 -18.87 -3.38
CA TYR A 116 6.37 -19.28 -3.26
C TYR A 116 5.74 -19.51 -4.63
N ILE A 117 5.03 -20.63 -4.77
CA ILE A 117 4.15 -20.91 -5.90
C ILE A 117 2.74 -21.03 -5.34
N ALA A 118 1.86 -20.13 -5.77
CA ALA A 118 0.45 -20.19 -5.41
C ALA A 118 -0.24 -21.37 -6.10
N VAL A 119 -1.16 -22.00 -5.38
CA VAL A 119 -2.03 -23.06 -5.92
C VAL A 119 -3.45 -22.78 -5.42
N LEU A 120 -4.43 -22.78 -6.31
CA LEU A 120 -5.82 -22.61 -5.93
C LEU A 120 -6.51 -23.96 -5.86
N SER A 121 -6.98 -24.35 -4.67
CA SER A 121 -7.78 -25.55 -4.52
C SER A 121 -9.17 -25.32 -5.10
N PRO A 122 -9.58 -26.03 -6.17
CA PRO A 122 -10.82 -25.75 -6.88
C PRO A 122 -12.07 -26.17 -6.09
N ALA A 123 -11.95 -27.16 -5.20
CA ALA A 123 -13.06 -27.69 -4.41
C ALA A 123 -12.57 -28.34 -3.10
N THR A 124 -13.37 -28.23 -2.05
CA THR A 124 -13.09 -28.83 -0.73
C THR A 124 -13.16 -30.35 -0.84
N ASP A 125 -12.17 -31.03 -0.28
CA ASP A 125 -12.13 -32.48 -0.11
C ASP A 125 -12.24 -33.30 -1.41
N LYS A 126 -11.92 -32.67 -2.55
CA LYS A 126 -11.78 -33.33 -3.85
C LYS A 126 -10.31 -33.39 -4.26
N TRP A 127 -9.93 -34.51 -4.87
CA TRP A 127 -8.60 -34.66 -5.47
C TRP A 127 -8.49 -33.80 -6.73
N PHE A 128 -7.38 -33.07 -6.86
CA PHE A 128 -7.03 -32.33 -8.07
C PHE A 128 -5.54 -32.50 -8.38
N THR A 129 -5.14 -32.23 -9.61
CA THR A 129 -3.73 -32.25 -10.02
C THR A 129 -3.11 -30.88 -9.80
N VAL A 130 -1.92 -30.86 -9.21
CA VAL A 130 -1.00 -29.74 -9.23
C VAL A 130 0.10 -30.05 -10.22
N GLN A 131 0.41 -29.12 -11.12
CA GLN A 131 1.51 -29.18 -12.07
C GLN A 131 2.03 -27.76 -12.27
N LYS A 132 3.22 -27.44 -11.76
CA LYS A 132 3.75 -26.07 -11.77
C LYS A 132 5.22 -26.02 -12.14
N TYR A 133 5.64 -24.98 -12.85
CA TYR A 133 7.04 -24.68 -13.11
C TYR A 133 7.70 -24.15 -11.85
N LEU A 134 8.82 -24.77 -11.46
CA LEU A 134 9.59 -24.32 -10.30
C LEU A 134 10.30 -22.99 -10.58
N GLY A 135 10.70 -22.75 -11.83
CA GLY A 135 11.29 -21.47 -12.26
C GLY A 135 10.35 -20.26 -12.13
N GLU A 136 9.04 -20.47 -11.99
CA GLU A 136 8.05 -19.39 -11.81
C GLU A 136 7.76 -19.04 -10.35
N ALA A 137 8.47 -19.65 -9.39
CA ALA A 137 8.32 -19.33 -7.99
C ALA A 137 8.69 -17.87 -7.71
N VAL A 138 7.82 -17.15 -6.98
CA VAL A 138 8.08 -15.75 -6.60
C VAL A 138 8.75 -15.69 -5.24
N TYR A 139 9.74 -14.81 -5.06
CA TYR A 139 10.42 -14.66 -3.78
C TYR A 139 9.43 -14.45 -2.62
N LYS A 140 9.57 -15.20 -1.52
CA LYS A 140 8.66 -15.11 -0.37
C LYS A 140 9.09 -13.97 0.54
N ARG A 141 8.13 -13.19 1.04
CA ARG A 141 8.36 -12.07 1.96
C ARG A 141 9.12 -12.55 3.21
N GLY A 142 10.25 -11.90 3.53
CA GLY A 142 11.05 -12.16 4.73
C GLY A 142 12.24 -13.14 4.60
N GLY A 143 12.73 -13.42 3.38
CA GLY A 143 14.02 -14.13 3.20
C GLY A 143 15.26 -13.24 3.44
N ASN A 144 16.46 -13.77 3.21
CA ASN A 144 17.73 -13.04 3.40
C ASN A 144 17.93 -11.96 2.33
N ASP A 145 18.08 -10.70 2.78
CA ASP A 145 18.14 -9.53 1.91
C ASP A 145 19.48 -9.33 1.17
N ASP A 146 20.55 -9.99 1.60
CA ASP A 146 21.87 -9.91 0.95
C ASP A 146 21.98 -10.73 -0.35
N ILE A 147 20.89 -11.39 -0.74
CA ILE A 147 20.88 -12.40 -1.80
C ILE A 147 20.10 -11.88 -3.03
N PRO A 148 20.67 -11.98 -4.26
CA PRO A 148 19.98 -11.58 -5.48
C PRO A 148 18.60 -12.27 -5.64
N LYS A 149 17.56 -11.47 -5.88
CA LYS A 149 16.18 -11.95 -6.03
C LYS A 149 15.84 -12.23 -7.50
N ASP A 150 16.68 -13.03 -8.17
CA ASP A 150 16.64 -13.27 -9.62
C ASP A 150 15.77 -14.46 -10.05
N GLY A 151 15.30 -15.28 -9.11
CA GLY A 151 14.36 -16.38 -9.34
C GLY A 151 14.92 -17.69 -8.79
N LEU A 152 14.51 -18.81 -9.40
CA LEU A 152 15.09 -20.14 -9.13
C LEU A 152 15.75 -20.75 -10.37
N ILE A 153 15.67 -20.10 -11.55
CA ILE A 153 16.24 -20.66 -12.77
C ILE A 153 17.75 -20.63 -12.66
N GLY A 154 18.37 -21.81 -12.68
CA GLY A 154 19.80 -21.95 -12.43
C GLY A 154 20.17 -22.15 -10.96
N ASP A 155 19.20 -22.35 -10.07
CA ASP A 155 19.47 -22.68 -8.67
C ASP A 155 19.25 -24.15 -8.35
N GLU A 156 19.71 -24.57 -7.18
CA GLU A 156 19.39 -25.88 -6.62
C GLU A 156 18.39 -25.73 -5.47
N ILE A 157 17.42 -26.63 -5.36
CA ILE A 157 16.41 -26.61 -4.30
C ILE A 157 16.56 -27.80 -3.35
N ALA A 158 16.34 -27.54 -2.05
CA ALA A 158 16.52 -28.51 -0.98
C ALA A 158 15.21 -29.20 -0.58
N SER A 159 14.10 -28.46 -0.61
CA SER A 159 12.81 -28.94 -0.11
C SER A 159 11.64 -28.18 -0.70
N ILE A 160 10.46 -28.81 -0.68
CA ILE A 160 9.18 -28.18 -1.00
C ILE A 160 8.22 -28.37 0.17
N GLN A 161 7.71 -27.28 0.73
CA GLN A 161 6.65 -27.25 1.73
C GLN A 161 5.31 -26.99 1.05
N ILE A 162 4.34 -27.89 1.16
CA ILE A 162 2.99 -27.71 0.63
C ILE A 162 2.11 -27.14 1.74
N ALA A 163 1.71 -25.88 1.64
CA ALA A 163 0.92 -25.19 2.65
C ALA A 163 -0.57 -25.11 2.26
N SER A 164 -1.45 -25.57 3.15
CA SER A 164 -2.90 -25.45 3.01
C SER A 164 -3.58 -25.15 4.34
N LEU A 165 -4.70 -24.44 4.32
CA LEU A 165 -5.59 -24.36 5.48
C LEU A 165 -6.46 -25.61 5.59
N GLY A 166 -6.73 -26.05 6.81
CA GLY A 166 -7.67 -27.14 7.10
C GLY A 166 -7.07 -28.26 7.92
N LYS A 167 -7.96 -29.10 8.48
CA LYS A 167 -7.60 -30.18 9.39
C LYS A 167 -6.78 -31.28 8.70
N GLU A 168 -7.05 -31.53 7.42
CA GLU A 168 -6.45 -32.64 6.67
C GLU A 168 -5.92 -32.16 5.32
N VAL A 169 -4.74 -32.68 4.95
CA VAL A 169 -4.14 -32.53 3.63
C VAL A 169 -3.69 -33.90 3.15
N TRP A 170 -4.01 -34.23 1.91
CA TRP A 170 -3.66 -35.50 1.30
C TRP A 170 -2.85 -35.26 0.02
N ILE A 171 -1.73 -35.98 -0.13
CA ILE A 171 -0.82 -35.86 -1.27
C ILE A 171 -0.59 -37.26 -1.87
N SER A 172 -0.64 -37.39 -3.19
CA SER A 172 -0.34 -38.65 -3.88
C SER A 172 0.39 -38.40 -5.20
N GLY A 173 1.21 -39.34 -5.65
CA GLY A 173 2.00 -39.26 -6.90
C GLY A 173 2.85 -38.00 -7.04
N PHE A 174 3.70 -37.67 -6.04
CA PHE A 174 4.55 -36.48 -6.07
C PHE A 174 5.83 -36.70 -6.86
N GLU A 175 6.05 -35.88 -7.87
CA GLU A 175 7.18 -35.97 -8.80
C GLU A 175 7.75 -34.59 -9.10
N VAL A 176 9.07 -34.53 -9.31
CA VAL A 176 9.76 -33.41 -9.95
C VAL A 176 10.33 -33.93 -11.27
N VAL A 177 9.96 -33.30 -12.37
CA VAL A 177 10.32 -33.78 -13.72
C VAL A 177 10.87 -32.64 -14.57
N GLU A 178 11.80 -32.98 -15.45
CA GLU A 178 12.29 -32.10 -16.52
C GLU A 178 11.50 -32.40 -17.80
N THR A 179 10.86 -31.40 -18.39
CA THR A 179 10.08 -31.58 -19.63
C THR A 179 10.91 -31.22 -20.85
N SER A 180 10.68 -31.90 -21.99
CA SER A 180 11.26 -31.49 -23.28
C SER A 180 10.58 -30.25 -23.85
N ASP A 181 9.25 -30.23 -23.73
CA ASP A 181 8.34 -29.25 -24.29
C ASP A 181 7.59 -28.49 -23.19
N PRO A 182 7.06 -27.28 -23.50
CA PRO A 182 6.16 -26.58 -22.59
C PRO A 182 4.94 -27.44 -22.25
N VAL A 183 4.65 -27.60 -20.97
CA VAL A 183 3.49 -28.31 -20.45
C VAL A 183 2.51 -27.34 -19.82
N LYS A 184 1.23 -27.70 -19.85
CA LYS A 184 0.17 -26.87 -19.26
C LYS A 184 0.23 -26.93 -17.74
N GLU A 185 0.26 -25.80 -17.05
CA GLU A 185 0.16 -25.80 -15.59
C GLU A 185 -1.23 -26.22 -15.08
N LEU A 186 -1.27 -26.91 -13.94
CA LEU A 186 -2.49 -27.38 -13.27
C LEU A 186 -2.49 -27.00 -11.77
N PRO A 187 -3.66 -26.75 -11.17
CA PRO A 187 -4.93 -26.49 -11.86
C PRO A 187 -4.79 -25.27 -12.77
N GLU A 188 -5.52 -25.27 -13.89
CA GLU A 188 -5.51 -24.15 -14.80
C GLU A 188 -6.07 -22.93 -14.10
N GLU A 189 -5.21 -21.96 -13.78
CA GLU A 189 -5.69 -20.68 -13.26
C GLU A 189 -6.52 -19.98 -14.33
N ALA A 190 -6.12 -20.10 -15.60
CA ALA A 190 -6.81 -19.51 -16.75
C ALA A 190 -8.25 -20.04 -16.96
N SER A 191 -8.55 -21.30 -16.63
CA SER A 191 -9.89 -21.87 -16.84
C SER A 191 -10.94 -21.32 -15.86
N LEU A 192 -10.53 -20.58 -14.83
CA LEU A 192 -11.45 -19.82 -13.97
C LEU A 192 -11.92 -18.52 -14.64
N PHE A 193 -11.24 -18.06 -15.71
CA PHE A 193 -11.29 -16.67 -16.17
C PHE A 193 -11.47 -16.49 -17.69
N GLU A 194 -11.73 -17.54 -18.46
CA GLU A 194 -11.82 -17.46 -19.92
C GLU A 194 -12.88 -16.46 -20.42
N GLY A 195 -12.43 -15.53 -21.28
CA GLY A 195 -13.25 -14.79 -22.25
C GLY A 195 -14.15 -13.66 -21.72
N LYS A 196 -14.13 -13.32 -20.43
CA LYS A 196 -15.06 -12.33 -19.85
C LYS A 196 -14.45 -11.01 -19.40
N TYR A 197 -13.13 -10.93 -19.26
CA TYR A 197 -12.47 -9.80 -18.61
C TYR A 197 -11.69 -8.99 -19.63
N GLU A 198 -12.31 -7.91 -20.11
CA GLU A 198 -11.64 -6.90 -20.91
C GLU A 198 -10.98 -5.87 -20.00
N LEU A 199 -9.76 -5.47 -20.38
CA LEU A 199 -9.08 -4.34 -19.78
C LEU A 199 -9.56 -3.08 -20.46
N ASN A 200 -9.98 -2.10 -19.67
CA ASN A 200 -10.40 -0.81 -20.18
C ASN A 200 -9.23 0.19 -20.13
N ASN A 201 -9.17 1.09 -21.11
CA ASN A 201 -8.23 2.20 -21.07
C ASN A 201 -8.88 3.41 -20.41
N TYR A 202 -8.82 3.48 -19.08
CA TYR A 202 -9.38 4.61 -18.33
C TYR A 202 -8.49 5.84 -18.43
N GLU A 203 -9.03 6.94 -18.94
CA GLU A 203 -8.28 8.18 -19.19
C GLU A 203 -7.66 8.77 -17.91
N ILE A 204 -8.39 8.69 -16.79
CA ILE A 204 -7.96 9.22 -15.48
C ILE A 204 -6.62 8.63 -15.03
N LEU A 205 -6.37 7.34 -15.31
CA LEU A 205 -5.14 6.66 -14.95
C LEU A 205 -3.91 7.21 -15.71
N GLY A 206 -4.11 7.81 -16.88
CA GLY A 206 -3.04 8.42 -17.68
C GLY A 206 -2.59 9.79 -17.22
N LYS A 207 -3.39 10.47 -16.39
CA LYS A 207 -3.22 11.90 -16.10
C LYS A 207 -3.02 12.21 -14.61
N PHE A 208 -3.35 11.26 -13.76
CA PHE A 208 -3.43 11.46 -12.32
C PHE A 208 -2.49 10.50 -11.58
N PHE A 209 -1.67 11.05 -10.68
CA PHE A 209 -0.85 10.29 -9.75
C PHE A 209 -1.51 10.35 -8.37
N PRO A 210 -2.17 9.27 -7.90
CA PRO A 210 -2.74 9.28 -6.57
C PRO A 210 -1.62 9.38 -5.54
N TYR A 211 -1.77 10.34 -4.64
CA TYR A 211 -0.94 10.57 -3.48
C TYR A 211 -1.86 10.83 -2.30
N GLY A 212 -2.08 9.80 -1.49
CA GLY A 212 -3.21 9.79 -0.59
C GLY A 212 -3.06 8.85 0.59
N VAL A 213 -4.14 8.69 1.35
CA VAL A 213 -4.15 7.87 2.56
C VAL A 213 -5.31 6.89 2.56
N VAL A 214 -5.11 5.76 3.23
CA VAL A 214 -6.21 4.98 3.75
C VAL A 214 -6.65 5.61 5.08
N TYR A 215 -7.95 5.85 5.20
CA TYR A 215 -8.59 6.53 6.31
C TYR A 215 -9.65 5.62 6.93
N GLN A 216 -9.63 5.47 8.26
CA GLN A 216 -10.60 4.65 8.99
C GLN A 216 -11.79 5.49 9.47
N SER A 217 -12.90 5.41 8.76
CA SER A 217 -14.14 6.09 9.16
C SER A 217 -14.78 5.47 10.42
N VAL A 218 -14.63 4.15 10.62
CA VAL A 218 -15.10 3.47 11.85
C VAL A 218 -14.37 4.00 13.08
N ALA A 219 -13.05 4.19 12.98
CA ALA A 219 -12.26 4.83 14.03
C ALA A 219 -12.77 6.24 14.35
N GLU A 220 -13.13 7.04 13.34
CA GLU A 220 -13.72 8.36 13.61
C GLU A 220 -15.13 8.30 14.19
N LYS A 221 -15.96 7.31 13.86
CA LYS A 221 -17.25 7.12 14.55
C LYS A 221 -17.03 6.88 16.05
N VAL A 222 -16.04 6.06 16.40
CA VAL A 222 -15.68 5.76 17.80
C VAL A 222 -15.15 7.01 18.49
N ASN A 223 -14.16 7.68 17.90
CA ASN A 223 -13.57 8.90 18.46
C ASN A 223 -14.60 10.03 18.60
N ALA A 224 -15.53 10.18 17.64
CA ALA A 224 -16.64 11.12 17.73
C ALA A 224 -17.51 10.86 18.96
N GLY A 225 -17.84 9.60 19.25
CA GLY A 225 -18.54 9.20 20.47
C GLY A 225 -17.73 9.47 21.74
N LEU A 226 -16.43 9.16 21.74
CA LEU A 226 -15.53 9.38 22.89
C LEU A 226 -15.38 10.87 23.25
N PHE A 227 -15.41 11.73 22.24
CA PHE A 227 -15.17 13.17 22.40
C PHE A 227 -16.44 14.01 22.23
N ASN A 228 -17.62 13.41 22.30
CA ASN A 228 -18.90 14.11 22.17
C ASN A 228 -18.96 15.06 20.94
N GLN A 229 -18.41 14.62 19.82
CA GLN A 229 -18.34 15.35 18.56
C GLN A 229 -19.33 14.74 17.54
N GLY A 230 -19.85 15.55 16.62
CA GLY A 230 -20.60 15.02 15.47
C GLY A 230 -19.71 14.18 14.56
N VAL A 231 -20.20 13.00 14.12
CA VAL A 231 -19.44 12.09 13.25
C VAL A 231 -19.03 12.79 11.94
N TYR A 232 -19.96 13.52 11.31
CA TYR A 232 -19.68 14.24 10.07
C TYR A 232 -18.73 15.43 10.25
N ASP A 233 -18.76 16.12 11.39
CA ASP A 233 -17.77 17.18 11.66
C ASP A 233 -16.35 16.61 11.71
N ARG A 234 -16.23 15.41 12.28
CA ARG A 234 -14.96 14.72 12.42
C ARG A 234 -14.44 14.17 11.09
N TYR A 235 -15.32 13.65 10.25
CA TYR A 235 -15.00 13.25 8.87
C TYR A 235 -14.54 14.46 8.05
N GLU A 236 -15.27 15.58 8.14
CA GLU A 236 -14.88 16.85 7.51
C GLU A 236 -13.50 17.31 7.97
N GLU A 237 -13.22 17.21 9.25
CA GLU A 237 -11.92 17.58 9.81
C GLU A 237 -10.78 16.69 9.27
N ALA A 238 -11.01 15.40 9.14
CA ALA A 238 -10.04 14.47 8.55
C ALA A 238 -9.75 14.80 7.08
N VAL A 239 -10.78 14.98 6.24
CA VAL A 239 -10.58 15.31 4.82
C VAL A 239 -9.91 16.68 4.64
N ASN A 240 -10.29 17.67 5.46
CA ASN A 240 -9.63 18.97 5.49
C ASN A 240 -8.16 18.85 5.90
N ASN A 241 -7.84 18.02 6.90
CA ASN A 241 -6.46 17.75 7.31
C ASN A 241 -5.66 17.09 6.16
N ILE A 242 -6.20 16.07 5.51
CA ILE A 242 -5.59 15.39 4.34
C ILE A 242 -5.29 16.39 3.22
N LYS A 243 -6.28 17.21 2.83
CA LYS A 243 -6.11 18.23 1.78
C LYS A 243 -5.02 19.26 2.13
N ARG A 244 -4.97 19.69 3.40
CA ARG A 244 -3.96 20.65 3.90
C ARG A 244 -2.55 20.07 3.93
N HIS A 245 -2.42 18.74 3.93
CA HIS A 245 -1.16 18.02 3.81
C HIS A 245 -0.81 17.64 2.36
N TYR A 246 -1.38 18.37 1.39
CA TYR A 246 -1.10 18.20 -0.05
C TYR A 246 -1.36 16.79 -0.59
N MET A 247 -2.19 16.02 0.11
CA MET A 247 -2.71 14.76 -0.40
C MET A 247 -3.90 15.05 -1.32
N ASN A 248 -3.94 14.32 -2.43
CA ASN A 248 -4.92 14.52 -3.49
C ASN A 248 -5.94 13.38 -3.57
N THR A 249 -5.75 12.31 -2.80
CA THR A 249 -6.58 11.10 -2.82
C THR A 249 -6.83 10.62 -1.40
N PHE A 250 -7.98 10.00 -1.14
CA PHE A 250 -8.15 9.15 0.04
C PHE A 250 -8.99 7.91 -0.28
N ALA A 251 -8.84 6.87 0.54
CA ALA A 251 -9.65 5.66 0.51
C ALA A 251 -10.23 5.41 1.90
N ASN A 252 -11.54 5.23 2.03
CA ASN A 252 -12.13 4.79 3.29
C ASN A 252 -11.76 3.33 3.55
N PHE A 253 -11.45 2.95 4.78
CA PHE A 253 -11.15 1.56 5.09
C PHE A 253 -12.45 0.76 5.22
N CYS A 254 -12.90 0.17 4.11
CA CYS A 254 -13.96 -0.84 4.04
C CYS A 254 -15.26 -0.52 4.80
N ASP A 255 -15.74 0.73 4.69
CA ASP A 255 -16.94 1.21 5.38
C ASP A 255 -18.11 1.47 4.42
N ASP A 256 -19.32 1.22 4.93
CA ASP A 256 -20.59 1.29 4.20
C ASP A 256 -21.34 2.62 4.43
N ALA A 257 -20.65 3.68 4.84
CA ALA A 257 -21.28 4.98 5.14
C ALA A 257 -21.89 5.68 3.91
N ASP A 258 -22.65 6.73 4.19
CA ASP A 258 -23.43 7.52 3.23
C ASP A 258 -22.58 8.05 2.05
N ILE A 259 -22.92 7.58 0.85
CA ILE A 259 -22.26 7.96 -0.41
C ILE A 259 -22.48 9.43 -0.75
N ASP A 260 -23.61 10.02 -0.36
CA ASP A 260 -23.95 11.40 -0.71
C ASP A 260 -23.02 12.36 0.03
N TYR A 261 -22.85 12.13 1.33
CA TYR A 261 -21.88 12.85 2.13
C TYR A 261 -20.45 12.67 1.60
N ARG A 262 -20.07 11.47 1.15
CA ARG A 262 -18.74 11.21 0.57
C ARG A 262 -18.53 11.98 -0.74
N ILE A 263 -19.54 12.10 -1.59
CA ILE A 263 -19.49 12.93 -2.81
C ILE A 263 -19.34 14.41 -2.43
N ASP A 264 -20.20 14.90 -1.53
CA ASP A 264 -20.23 16.30 -1.12
C ASP A 264 -18.90 16.75 -0.51
N ILE A 265 -18.31 15.93 0.37
CA ILE A 265 -17.03 16.26 0.99
C ILE A 265 -15.87 16.23 -0.01
N CYS A 266 -15.85 15.27 -0.95
CA CYS A 266 -14.84 15.22 -2.01
C CYS A 266 -14.89 16.49 -2.89
N ASN A 267 -16.10 16.91 -3.25
CA ASN A 267 -16.34 18.11 -4.03
C ASN A 267 -15.95 19.39 -3.27
N LYS A 268 -16.33 19.48 -1.99
CA LYS A 268 -16.00 20.61 -1.12
C LYS A 268 -14.49 20.82 -0.97
N TYR A 269 -13.72 19.75 -0.82
CA TYR A 269 -12.26 19.82 -0.60
C TYR A 269 -11.42 19.62 -1.87
N ASN A 270 -12.06 19.35 -3.01
CA ASN A 270 -11.41 19.00 -4.26
C ASN A 270 -10.34 17.91 -4.06
N ILE A 271 -10.78 16.77 -3.55
CA ILE A 271 -9.97 15.58 -3.28
C ILE A 271 -10.60 14.38 -3.97
N TYR A 272 -9.79 13.52 -4.57
CA TYR A 272 -10.26 12.30 -5.22
C TYR A 272 -10.51 11.20 -4.19
N ARG A 273 -11.47 10.31 -4.48
CA ARG A 273 -11.73 9.13 -3.64
C ARG A 273 -11.54 7.82 -4.40
N ILE A 274 -11.01 6.85 -3.68
CA ILE A 274 -11.12 5.42 -4.02
C ILE A 274 -12.30 4.89 -3.20
N GLU A 275 -13.39 4.52 -3.87
CA GLU A 275 -14.66 4.24 -3.21
C GLU A 275 -14.74 2.79 -2.71
N THR A 276 -14.97 2.62 -1.41
CA THR A 276 -14.86 1.32 -0.72
C THR A 276 -16.18 0.77 -0.20
N LEU A 277 -17.30 1.45 -0.46
CA LEU A 277 -18.65 1.07 -0.02
C LEU A 277 -19.01 -0.40 -0.30
N PHE A 278 -18.43 -1.00 -1.34
CA PHE A 278 -18.72 -2.38 -1.73
C PHE A 278 -17.55 -3.36 -1.53
N ALA A 279 -16.49 -2.95 -0.83
CA ALA A 279 -15.31 -3.78 -0.60
C ALA A 279 -15.67 -5.12 0.09
N ASN A 280 -16.64 -5.11 0.98
CA ASN A 280 -17.10 -6.33 1.68
C ASN A 280 -18.38 -6.95 1.10
N THR A 281 -18.87 -6.46 -0.03
CA THR A 281 -20.15 -6.89 -0.63
C THR A 281 -19.94 -7.87 -1.78
N ASN A 282 -20.73 -8.94 -1.83
CA ASN A 282 -20.86 -9.76 -3.04
C ASN A 282 -21.91 -9.12 -3.99
N LEU A 283 -21.43 -8.31 -4.93
CA LEU A 283 -22.28 -7.54 -5.83
C LEU A 283 -23.05 -8.42 -6.81
N THR A 284 -22.53 -9.60 -7.16
CA THR A 284 -23.21 -10.50 -8.12
C THR A 284 -24.61 -10.92 -7.66
N ALA A 285 -24.79 -11.12 -6.35
CA ALA A 285 -26.08 -11.45 -5.75
C ALA A 285 -27.06 -10.26 -5.72
N GLN A 286 -26.55 -9.04 -5.93
CA GLN A 286 -27.30 -7.79 -5.86
C GLN A 286 -27.38 -7.07 -7.21
N ALA A 287 -26.76 -7.59 -8.28
CA ALA A 287 -26.57 -6.92 -9.57
C ALA A 287 -27.82 -6.97 -10.48
N ASN A 288 -29.00 -6.67 -9.93
CA ASN A 288 -30.18 -6.34 -10.73
C ASN A 288 -30.31 -4.82 -10.91
N GLU A 289 -30.93 -4.38 -12.00
CA GLU A 289 -30.98 -2.95 -12.39
C GLU A 289 -31.68 -2.06 -11.36
N ASP A 290 -32.62 -2.63 -10.61
CA ASP A 290 -33.41 -1.93 -9.60
C ASP A 290 -32.80 -1.97 -8.19
N SER A 291 -31.62 -2.58 -8.03
CA SER A 291 -30.98 -2.72 -6.72
C SER A 291 -30.43 -1.39 -6.22
N LYS A 292 -30.45 -1.23 -4.89
CA LYS A 292 -29.79 -0.10 -4.22
C LYS A 292 -28.29 -0.03 -4.53
N ALA A 293 -27.63 -1.18 -4.70
CA ALA A 293 -26.21 -1.23 -5.05
C ALA A 293 -25.96 -0.63 -6.44
N VAL A 294 -26.72 -1.06 -7.46
CA VAL A 294 -26.58 -0.54 -8.83
C VAL A 294 -26.95 0.94 -8.93
N SER A 295 -28.02 1.38 -8.26
CA SER A 295 -28.38 2.81 -8.25
C SER A 295 -27.30 3.68 -7.61
N THR A 296 -26.65 3.18 -6.56
CA THR A 296 -25.51 3.86 -5.91
C THR A 296 -24.29 3.91 -6.80
N ILE A 297 -23.96 2.82 -7.51
CA ILE A 297 -22.86 2.79 -8.49
C ILE A 297 -23.09 3.83 -9.58
N LYS A 298 -24.28 3.84 -10.20
CA LYS A 298 -24.62 4.81 -11.25
C LYS A 298 -24.53 6.26 -10.73
N LYS A 299 -25.07 6.53 -9.54
CA LYS A 299 -25.01 7.86 -8.93
C LYS A 299 -23.57 8.36 -8.76
N ALA A 300 -22.69 7.50 -8.26
CA ALA A 300 -21.29 7.85 -8.08
C ALA A 300 -20.51 7.94 -9.40
N ALA A 301 -20.85 7.12 -10.41
CA ALA A 301 -20.16 7.12 -11.69
C ALA A 301 -20.56 8.30 -12.59
N GLU A 302 -21.86 8.60 -12.72
CA GLU A 302 -22.37 9.61 -13.65
C GLU A 302 -22.24 11.05 -13.12
N GLY A 303 -22.20 11.21 -11.79
CA GLY A 303 -22.36 12.51 -11.12
C GLY A 303 -21.11 13.08 -10.48
N ASP A 304 -19.98 12.37 -10.46
CA ASP A 304 -18.85 12.73 -9.63
C ASP A 304 -17.48 12.65 -10.32
N ASP A 305 -16.90 13.82 -10.58
CA ASP A 305 -15.56 13.97 -11.17
C ASP A 305 -14.42 13.67 -10.19
N LYS A 306 -14.75 13.33 -8.93
CA LYS A 306 -13.80 12.96 -7.87
C LYS A 306 -13.70 11.46 -7.61
N LEU A 307 -14.48 10.63 -8.31
CA LEU A 307 -14.26 9.19 -8.27
C LEU A 307 -12.98 8.86 -9.04
N LEU A 308 -12.02 8.23 -8.38
CA LEU A 308 -10.77 7.78 -9.03
C LEU A 308 -10.84 6.32 -9.44
N ALA A 309 -11.37 5.49 -8.54
CA ALA A 309 -11.49 4.05 -8.70
C ALA A 309 -12.52 3.49 -7.73
N TRP A 310 -13.08 2.34 -8.08
CA TRP A 310 -13.79 1.48 -7.14
C TRP A 310 -12.80 0.57 -6.42
N TYR A 311 -13.01 0.38 -5.12
CA TYR A 311 -12.27 -0.59 -4.34
C TYR A 311 -13.04 -1.91 -4.30
N GLY A 312 -12.47 -2.94 -4.91
CA GLY A 312 -12.94 -4.32 -4.78
C GLY A 312 -12.69 -4.86 -3.37
N LYS A 313 -12.79 -6.19 -3.23
CA LYS A 313 -12.53 -6.82 -1.94
C LYS A 313 -11.09 -6.63 -1.49
N ASP A 314 -10.93 -6.12 -0.26
CA ASP A 314 -9.63 -5.96 0.39
C ASP A 314 -8.92 -7.30 0.52
N GLU A 315 -7.62 -7.32 0.18
CA GLU A 315 -6.73 -8.49 0.27
C GLU A 315 -7.43 -9.80 -0.17
N PRO A 316 -7.91 -9.86 -1.42
CA PRO A 316 -8.87 -10.86 -1.83
C PRO A 316 -8.25 -12.25 -1.77
N THR A 317 -8.94 -13.19 -1.11
CA THR A 317 -8.57 -14.61 -1.07
C THR A 317 -9.44 -15.49 -1.97
N ASN A 318 -10.54 -14.94 -2.48
CA ASN A 318 -11.40 -15.56 -3.49
C ASN A 318 -11.35 -14.73 -4.77
N TYR A 319 -10.41 -15.07 -5.65
CA TYR A 319 -10.12 -14.33 -6.88
C TYR A 319 -11.31 -14.32 -7.86
N LYS A 320 -12.07 -15.41 -7.94
CA LYS A 320 -13.26 -15.47 -8.80
C LYS A 320 -14.33 -14.48 -8.34
N ALA A 321 -14.64 -14.44 -7.04
CA ALA A 321 -15.63 -13.50 -6.52
C ALA A 321 -15.22 -12.03 -6.73
N TRP A 322 -13.92 -11.74 -6.58
CA TRP A 322 -13.38 -10.41 -6.88
C TRP A 322 -13.60 -10.02 -8.34
N LEU A 323 -13.28 -10.93 -9.26
CA LEU A 323 -13.45 -10.71 -10.69
C LEU A 323 -14.93 -10.61 -11.10
N ASP A 324 -15.81 -11.46 -10.55
CA ASP A 324 -17.23 -11.36 -10.83
C ASP A 324 -17.80 -10.00 -10.37
N ASN A 325 -17.35 -9.47 -9.22
CA ASN A 325 -17.68 -8.12 -8.77
C ASN A 325 -17.15 -7.04 -9.72
N LYS A 326 -15.92 -7.20 -10.25
CA LYS A 326 -15.36 -6.29 -11.26
C LYS A 326 -16.28 -6.20 -12.49
N LEU A 327 -16.86 -7.32 -12.93
CA LEU A 327 -17.80 -7.31 -14.07
C LEU A 327 -19.07 -6.50 -13.79
N VAL A 328 -19.55 -6.52 -12.54
CA VAL A 328 -20.70 -5.70 -12.13
C VAL A 328 -20.35 -4.22 -12.22
N PHE A 329 -19.21 -3.80 -11.67
CA PHE A 329 -18.74 -2.42 -11.81
C PHE A 329 -18.58 -2.04 -13.27
N ASN A 330 -17.82 -2.81 -14.04
CA ASN A 330 -17.61 -2.57 -15.47
C ASN A 330 -18.91 -2.54 -16.28
N LYS A 331 -20.02 -3.13 -15.82
CA LYS A 331 -21.31 -3.04 -16.49
C LYS A 331 -21.96 -1.67 -16.30
N TYR A 332 -21.84 -1.09 -15.11
CA TYR A 332 -22.57 0.12 -14.70
C TYR A 332 -21.70 1.37 -14.59
N ASP A 333 -20.38 1.22 -14.63
CA ASP A 333 -19.39 2.28 -14.67
C ASP A 333 -18.31 1.91 -15.71
N LYS A 334 -18.20 2.72 -16.77
CA LYS A 334 -17.25 2.53 -17.87
C LYS A 334 -16.04 3.46 -17.79
N GLU A 335 -16.00 4.34 -16.80
CA GLU A 335 -15.02 5.43 -16.71
C GLU A 335 -13.99 5.20 -15.60
N HIS A 336 -14.31 4.34 -14.61
CA HIS A 336 -13.43 4.10 -13.46
C HIS A 336 -12.97 2.64 -13.35
N PRO A 337 -11.69 2.40 -13.00
CA PRO A 337 -11.17 1.07 -12.74
C PRO A 337 -11.64 0.49 -11.41
N VAL A 338 -11.49 -0.82 -11.26
CA VAL A 338 -11.60 -1.53 -9.98
C VAL A 338 -10.20 -1.89 -9.49
N VAL A 339 -9.87 -1.51 -8.26
CA VAL A 339 -8.57 -1.74 -7.61
C VAL A 339 -8.76 -2.42 -6.26
N SER A 340 -7.74 -3.11 -5.74
CA SER A 340 -7.71 -3.63 -4.36
C SER A 340 -6.28 -3.83 -3.90
N ALA A 341 -6.05 -3.78 -2.58
CA ALA A 341 -4.77 -4.16 -1.99
C ALA A 341 -4.46 -5.64 -2.27
N PHE A 342 -3.40 -5.88 -3.01
CA PHE A 342 -2.80 -7.19 -3.20
C PHE A 342 -1.61 -7.29 -2.23
N ASN A 343 -1.85 -7.90 -1.07
CA ASN A 343 -0.85 -8.06 0.00
C ASN A 343 0.22 -9.11 -0.30
N GLU A 344 0.08 -9.84 -1.40
CA GLU A 344 1.02 -10.87 -1.85
C GLU A 344 1.20 -10.85 -3.38
N MET A 345 2.42 -11.17 -3.85
CA MET A 345 2.71 -11.26 -5.28
C MET A 345 1.93 -12.38 -5.99
N SER A 346 1.47 -13.39 -5.26
CA SER A 346 0.56 -14.42 -5.75
C SER A 346 -0.77 -13.83 -6.25
N ALA A 347 -1.35 -12.90 -5.50
CA ALA A 347 -2.56 -12.19 -5.91
C ALA A 347 -2.28 -11.30 -7.13
N VAL A 348 -1.12 -10.64 -7.19
CA VAL A 348 -0.71 -9.87 -8.37
C VAL A 348 -0.59 -10.76 -9.61
N LYS A 349 0.04 -11.94 -9.49
CA LYS A 349 0.17 -12.91 -10.59
C LYS A 349 -1.21 -13.37 -11.09
N ALA A 350 -2.14 -13.66 -10.17
CA ALA A 350 -3.46 -14.20 -10.51
C ALA A 350 -4.47 -13.13 -11.01
N LEU A 351 -4.51 -11.95 -10.39
CA LEU A 351 -5.50 -10.90 -10.66
C LEU A 351 -4.97 -9.74 -11.50
N GLY A 352 -3.66 -9.47 -11.45
CA GLY A 352 -3.02 -8.37 -12.16
C GLY A 352 -3.21 -8.42 -13.69
N PRO A 353 -3.19 -9.59 -14.36
CA PRO A 353 -3.55 -9.70 -15.78
C PRO A 353 -4.95 -9.20 -16.12
N TYR A 354 -5.88 -9.18 -15.15
CA TYR A 354 -7.27 -8.75 -15.32
C TYR A 354 -7.59 -7.39 -14.67
N SER A 355 -6.59 -6.75 -14.06
CA SER A 355 -6.72 -5.44 -13.40
C SER A 355 -5.98 -4.39 -14.22
N GLU A 356 -6.54 -3.18 -14.29
CA GLU A 356 -5.91 -2.02 -14.95
C GLU A 356 -4.78 -1.43 -14.10
N VAL A 357 -4.89 -1.60 -12.77
CA VAL A 357 -3.89 -1.21 -11.78
C VAL A 357 -3.69 -2.37 -10.80
N SER A 358 -2.44 -2.72 -10.51
CA SER A 358 -2.10 -3.59 -9.38
C SER A 358 -1.73 -2.73 -8.18
N CYS A 359 -2.59 -2.67 -7.17
CA CYS A 359 -2.29 -1.94 -5.94
C CYS A 359 -1.65 -2.91 -4.95
N ILE A 360 -0.34 -2.83 -4.71
CA ILE A 360 0.37 -3.75 -3.84
C ILE A 360 0.49 -3.17 -2.42
N ASN A 361 0.39 -4.04 -1.41
CA ASN A 361 0.42 -3.64 0.01
C ASN A 361 1.50 -4.41 0.77
N ILE A 362 2.61 -3.74 1.12
CA ILE A 362 3.77 -4.36 1.77
C ILE A 362 4.31 -3.45 2.87
N TYR A 363 4.49 -4.03 4.07
CA TYR A 363 4.92 -3.33 5.28
C TYR A 363 6.20 -3.94 5.83
N SER A 364 7.33 -3.24 5.70
CA SER A 364 8.65 -3.77 6.07
C SER A 364 9.34 -2.98 7.18
N VAL A 365 8.67 -1.98 7.77
CA VAL A 365 9.22 -1.19 8.88
C VAL A 365 8.90 -1.90 10.20
N THR A 366 9.85 -2.71 10.65
CA THR A 366 9.71 -3.56 11.84
C THR A 366 10.45 -3.01 13.05
N ARG A 367 10.07 -3.49 14.24
CA ARG A 367 10.78 -3.15 15.50
C ARG A 367 12.15 -3.83 15.62
N ALA A 368 12.41 -4.87 14.83
CA ALA A 368 13.64 -5.65 14.92
C ALA A 368 14.86 -4.89 14.39
N SER A 369 14.69 -4.07 13.34
CA SER A 369 15.77 -3.26 12.79
C SER A 369 15.28 -1.97 12.12
N LYS A 370 16.17 -0.97 12.12
CA LYS A 370 16.10 0.18 11.22
C LYS A 370 17.09 -0.08 10.10
N ASP A 371 16.60 -0.72 9.05
CA ASP A 371 17.43 -1.16 7.93
C ASP A 371 16.80 -0.68 6.63
N ILE A 372 17.61 -0.01 5.81
CA ILE A 372 17.19 0.50 4.52
C ILE A 372 16.91 -0.63 3.52
N GLN A 373 17.52 -1.81 3.69
CA GLN A 373 17.27 -2.95 2.80
C GLN A 373 15.81 -3.41 2.84
N ASN A 374 15.17 -3.32 4.01
CA ASN A 374 13.74 -3.59 4.18
C ASN A 374 12.88 -2.68 3.28
N LEU A 375 13.27 -1.41 3.12
CA LEU A 375 12.58 -0.44 2.26
C LEU A 375 13.00 -0.60 0.80
N ALA A 376 14.27 -0.93 0.53
CA ALA A 376 14.79 -1.18 -0.81
C ALA A 376 13.99 -2.30 -1.50
N TYR A 377 13.62 -3.35 -0.76
CA TYR A 377 12.76 -4.44 -1.23
C TYR A 377 11.42 -3.97 -1.84
N HIS A 378 10.85 -2.86 -1.39
CA HIS A 378 9.60 -2.35 -1.96
C HIS A 378 9.75 -1.95 -3.43
N ALA A 379 10.92 -1.43 -3.83
CA ALA A 379 11.21 -1.16 -5.25
C ALA A 379 11.21 -2.44 -6.08
N ASP A 380 11.76 -3.53 -5.56
CA ASP A 380 11.78 -4.83 -6.25
C ASP A 380 10.38 -5.43 -6.36
N ALA A 381 9.55 -5.27 -5.33
CA ALA A 381 8.16 -5.68 -5.37
C ALA A 381 7.35 -4.89 -6.42
N ILE A 382 7.58 -3.58 -6.55
CA ILE A 382 6.97 -2.74 -7.60
C ILE A 382 7.39 -3.22 -8.99
N ARG A 383 8.69 -3.43 -9.23
CA ARG A 383 9.21 -3.94 -10.52
C ARG A 383 8.67 -5.34 -10.82
N THR A 384 8.59 -6.20 -9.81
CA THR A 384 8.04 -7.55 -9.94
C THR A 384 6.56 -7.50 -10.32
N ALA A 385 5.77 -6.66 -9.66
CA ALA A 385 4.35 -6.47 -9.99
C ALA A 385 4.18 -5.98 -11.44
N LYS A 386 5.00 -5.02 -11.89
CA LYS A 386 5.02 -4.59 -13.29
C LYS A 386 5.36 -5.74 -14.24
N ARG A 387 6.39 -6.52 -13.96
CA ARG A 387 6.78 -7.68 -14.78
C ARG A 387 5.65 -8.70 -14.89
N LEU A 388 5.03 -9.07 -13.77
CA LEU A 388 3.92 -10.04 -13.70
C LEU A 388 2.66 -9.56 -14.45
N THR A 389 2.55 -8.26 -14.71
CA THR A 389 1.36 -7.66 -15.32
C THR A 389 1.65 -7.02 -16.68
N ALA A 390 2.75 -7.41 -17.34
CA ALA A 390 3.17 -6.90 -18.65
C ALA A 390 3.34 -5.37 -18.69
N GLY A 391 3.88 -4.79 -17.61
CA GLY A 391 4.20 -3.37 -17.49
C GLY A 391 3.01 -2.47 -17.15
N LYS A 392 1.88 -3.05 -16.71
CA LYS A 392 0.73 -2.27 -16.24
C LYS A 392 1.07 -1.41 -15.01
N ARG A 393 0.12 -0.54 -14.69
CA ARG A 393 0.25 0.43 -13.60
C ARG A 393 0.31 -0.27 -12.25
N VAL A 394 1.19 0.24 -11.39
CA VAL A 394 1.31 -0.24 -10.01
C VAL A 394 1.08 0.93 -9.06
N TRP A 395 0.11 0.78 -8.16
CA TRP A 395 0.00 1.64 -6.98
C TRP A 395 0.61 0.92 -5.78
N PHE A 396 1.19 1.68 -4.87
CA PHE A 396 1.83 1.12 -3.69
C PHE A 396 1.20 1.68 -2.42
N ILE A 397 0.77 0.79 -1.53
CA ILE A 397 0.32 1.13 -0.18
C ILE A 397 1.50 1.02 0.78
N ALA A 398 2.04 2.17 1.19
CA ALA A 398 3.18 2.28 2.09
C ALA A 398 2.74 2.32 3.56
N GLN A 399 3.60 1.80 4.45
CA GLN A 399 3.39 1.80 5.89
C GLN A 399 3.53 3.22 6.46
N THR A 400 2.53 3.70 7.19
CA THR A 400 2.55 4.92 8.03
C THR A 400 1.80 4.67 9.33
N PHE A 401 2.12 3.55 9.98
CA PHE A 401 1.55 3.13 11.24
C PHE A 401 2.51 2.25 12.03
N ASP A 402 2.20 2.01 13.30
CA ASP A 402 2.79 0.94 14.07
C ASP A 402 1.75 -0.13 14.45
N ALA A 403 2.21 -1.37 14.66
CA ALA A 403 1.37 -2.44 15.18
C ALA A 403 2.08 -3.07 16.37
N ARG A 404 1.39 -3.15 17.50
CA ARG A 404 1.95 -3.62 18.77
C ARG A 404 2.70 -4.94 18.60
N GLY A 405 3.99 -4.90 18.92
CA GLY A 405 4.86 -6.08 18.98
C GLY A 405 5.57 -6.47 17.69
N VAL A 406 5.20 -5.95 16.51
CA VAL A 406 5.83 -6.35 15.24
C VAL A 406 6.30 -5.15 14.42
N LEU A 407 5.36 -4.26 14.06
CA LEU A 407 5.63 -3.11 13.21
C LEU A 407 5.89 -1.86 14.05
N ARG A 408 6.76 -0.98 13.56
CA ARG A 408 6.97 0.35 14.17
C ARG A 408 6.59 1.44 13.18
N TYR A 409 6.33 2.62 13.71
CA TYR A 409 6.10 3.80 12.91
C TYR A 409 7.40 4.19 12.17
N PRO A 410 7.34 4.55 10.86
CA PRO A 410 8.51 5.01 10.13
C PRO A 410 8.94 6.42 10.54
N ASP A 411 10.24 6.65 10.57
CA ASP A 411 10.84 7.96 10.79
C ASP A 411 10.76 8.83 9.50
N PRO A 412 10.95 10.17 9.59
CA PRO A 412 10.95 11.04 8.42
C PRO A 412 11.97 10.64 7.34
N GLU A 413 13.16 10.18 7.73
CA GLU A 413 14.21 9.74 6.81
C GLU A 413 13.77 8.50 6.00
N GLU A 414 13.08 7.57 6.65
CA GLU A 414 12.58 6.34 6.03
C GLU A 414 11.46 6.62 5.05
N ILE A 415 10.52 7.51 5.40
CA ILE A 415 9.42 7.83 4.49
C ILE A 415 9.91 8.65 3.29
N ARG A 416 10.92 9.52 3.46
CA ARG A 416 11.58 10.17 2.32
C ARG A 416 12.16 9.13 1.37
N PHE A 417 12.92 8.17 1.92
CA PHE A 417 13.53 7.13 1.12
C PHE A 417 12.48 6.29 0.40
N GLU A 418 11.43 5.87 1.11
CA GLU A 418 10.34 5.07 0.54
C GLU A 418 9.69 5.74 -0.68
N VAL A 419 9.37 7.03 -0.58
CA VAL A 419 8.74 7.78 -1.68
C VAL A 419 9.66 7.82 -2.90
N PHE A 420 10.93 8.19 -2.74
CA PHE A 420 11.86 8.26 -3.88
C PHE A 420 12.26 6.88 -4.41
N ASN A 421 12.38 5.87 -3.53
CA ASN A 421 12.67 4.49 -3.90
C ASN A 421 11.52 3.92 -4.75
N ALA A 422 10.27 4.11 -4.34
CA ALA A 422 9.10 3.69 -5.09
C ALA A 422 8.98 4.42 -6.44
N ILE A 423 9.23 5.73 -6.48
CA ILE A 423 9.29 6.49 -7.74
C ILE A 423 10.39 5.96 -8.66
N SER A 424 11.57 5.64 -8.11
CA SER A 424 12.68 5.06 -8.89
C SER A 424 12.36 3.68 -9.44
N ALA A 425 11.44 2.93 -8.83
CA ALA A 425 10.91 1.67 -9.32
C ALA A 425 9.78 1.85 -10.36
N GLY A 426 9.39 3.09 -10.63
CA GLY A 426 8.36 3.45 -11.58
C GLY A 426 6.94 3.35 -11.03
N VAL A 427 6.72 3.51 -9.72
CA VAL A 427 5.36 3.50 -9.16
C VAL A 427 4.44 4.52 -9.86
N ASP A 428 3.18 4.17 -10.06
CA ASP A 428 2.17 5.01 -10.73
C ASP A 428 1.22 5.71 -9.72
N GLY A 429 1.39 5.44 -8.43
CA GLY A 429 0.61 6.03 -7.33
C GLY A 429 1.07 5.57 -5.96
N LEU A 430 0.94 6.43 -4.94
CA LEU A 430 1.33 6.17 -3.56
C LEU A 430 0.14 6.41 -2.62
N ILE A 431 -0.22 5.41 -1.84
CA ILE A 431 -1.25 5.49 -0.80
C ILE A 431 -0.58 5.13 0.54
N PHE A 432 -0.90 5.83 1.61
CA PHE A 432 -0.30 5.59 2.92
C PHE A 432 -1.33 4.97 3.87
N PHE A 433 -1.04 3.78 4.39
CA PHE A 433 -1.85 3.14 5.43
C PHE A 433 -1.18 3.40 6.78
N LEU A 434 -1.75 4.17 7.70
CA LEU A 434 -3.07 4.79 7.66
C LEU A 434 -3.07 6.21 8.26
N HIS A 435 -4.12 6.97 7.95
CA HIS A 435 -4.31 8.34 8.41
C HIS A 435 -4.56 8.42 9.92
N ASN A 436 -5.48 7.62 10.44
CA ASN A 436 -6.07 7.76 11.76
C ASN A 436 -6.48 6.40 12.34
N ASP A 437 -6.59 6.27 13.66
CA ASP A 437 -7.16 5.10 14.34
C ASP A 437 -8.00 5.51 15.57
N ALA A 438 -8.76 4.56 16.13
CA ALA A 438 -9.53 4.77 17.35
C ALA A 438 -8.59 4.96 18.55
N CYS A 439 -8.96 5.85 19.48
CA CYS A 439 -8.22 6.05 20.71
C CYS A 439 -8.44 4.87 21.68
N SER A 440 -7.71 3.77 21.44
CA SER A 440 -8.02 2.45 22.02
C SER A 440 -7.95 2.37 23.55
N TYR A 441 -7.18 3.23 24.23
CA TYR A 441 -7.13 3.26 25.70
C TYR A 441 -8.27 4.08 26.34
N LEU A 442 -8.94 4.92 25.56
CA LEU A 442 -10.17 5.61 25.98
C LEU A 442 -11.42 4.81 25.62
N GLU A 443 -11.30 3.81 24.74
CA GLU A 443 -12.36 2.89 24.37
C GLU A 443 -12.49 1.74 25.38
N ALA A 444 -13.70 1.51 25.90
CA ALA A 444 -13.97 0.37 26.80
C ALA A 444 -14.03 -0.98 26.06
N SER A 445 -14.35 -0.98 24.76
CA SER A 445 -14.38 -2.15 23.89
C SER A 445 -13.01 -2.42 23.28
N ARG A 446 -12.51 -3.65 23.44
CA ARG A 446 -11.24 -4.08 22.85
C ARG A 446 -11.42 -4.36 21.36
N GLN A 447 -11.06 -3.42 20.50
CA GLN A 447 -10.87 -3.70 19.07
C GLN A 447 -9.66 -4.61 18.83
N ARG A 448 -9.71 -5.39 17.75
CA ARG A 448 -8.74 -6.46 17.43
C ARG A 448 -7.45 -5.95 16.79
N GLU A 449 -7.50 -4.87 16.03
CA GLU A 449 -6.33 -4.16 15.49
C GLU A 449 -6.21 -2.85 16.24
N LYS A 450 -5.02 -2.57 16.79
CA LYS A 450 -4.73 -1.35 17.55
C LYS A 450 -3.43 -0.77 17.01
N PHE A 451 -3.53 0.35 16.32
CA PHE A 451 -2.41 1.14 15.87
C PHE A 451 -2.19 2.27 16.87
N ASP A 452 -1.01 2.27 17.50
CA ASP A 452 -0.72 3.23 18.56
C ASP A 452 -0.24 4.58 17.99
N TYR A 453 0.38 4.54 16.81
CA TYR A 453 0.77 5.68 16.01
C TYR A 453 0.23 5.55 14.59
N THR A 454 -0.41 6.62 14.11
CA THR A 454 -0.83 6.82 12.71
C THR A 454 -0.39 8.22 12.25
N LEU A 455 -0.76 8.68 11.05
CA LEU A 455 -0.37 10.02 10.56
C LEU A 455 -0.85 11.17 11.45
N VAL A 456 -2.02 11.00 12.09
CA VAL A 456 -2.53 11.93 13.09
C VAL A 456 -2.91 11.23 14.38
N ASP A 457 -2.81 11.93 15.50
CA ASP A 457 -3.43 11.46 16.75
C ASP A 457 -4.96 11.71 16.76
N PRO A 458 -5.70 11.23 17.78
CA PRO A 458 -7.15 11.44 17.86
C PRO A 458 -7.62 12.90 17.93
N TRP A 459 -6.71 13.86 18.14
CA TRP A 459 -6.98 15.29 18.15
C TRP A 459 -6.44 16.02 16.90
N PHE A 460 -6.06 15.26 15.87
CA PHE A 460 -5.50 15.77 14.61
C PHE A 460 -4.17 16.53 14.81
N ASN A 461 -3.33 16.13 15.76
CA ASN A 461 -1.93 16.57 15.77
C ASN A 461 -1.13 15.78 14.74
N ASP A 462 -0.40 16.51 13.89
CA ASP A 462 0.47 15.91 12.88
C ASP A 462 1.78 15.44 13.52
N ASN A 463 2.27 14.27 13.11
CA ASN A 463 3.59 13.81 13.51
C ASN A 463 4.69 14.27 12.52
N PRO A 464 5.99 14.11 12.84
CA PRO A 464 7.09 14.50 11.96
C PRO A 464 7.04 13.87 10.56
N THR A 465 6.71 12.58 10.46
CA THR A 465 6.61 11.82 9.20
C THR A 465 5.49 12.35 8.31
N TYR A 466 4.34 12.71 8.89
CA TYR A 466 3.24 13.28 8.11
C TYR A 466 3.56 14.68 7.57
N ARG A 467 4.29 15.50 8.34
CA ARG A 467 4.80 16.79 7.87
C ARG A 467 5.79 16.63 6.71
N GLU A 468 6.62 15.59 6.77
CA GLU A 468 7.52 15.24 5.68
C GLU A 468 6.74 14.80 4.42
N LEU A 469 5.72 13.95 4.59
CA LEU A 469 4.82 13.58 3.50
C LEU A 469 4.08 14.78 2.91
N ALA A 470 3.71 15.79 3.71
CA ALA A 470 3.13 17.02 3.20
C ALA A 470 4.11 17.85 2.37
N ARG A 471 5.38 17.93 2.79
CA ARG A 471 6.44 18.56 1.98
C ARG A 471 6.59 17.85 0.63
N LEU A 472 6.68 16.51 0.64
CA LEU A 472 6.77 15.70 -0.58
C LEU A 472 5.50 15.84 -1.45
N GLY A 473 4.32 15.91 -0.83
CA GLY A 473 3.04 16.20 -1.49
C GLY A 473 3.06 17.53 -2.23
N LYS A 474 3.63 18.57 -1.61
CA LYS A 474 3.76 19.90 -2.21
C LYS A 474 4.80 19.96 -3.33
N GLU A 475 5.92 19.27 -3.16
CA GLU A 475 7.12 19.44 -3.99
C GLU A 475 7.21 18.42 -5.12
N VAL A 476 6.91 17.16 -4.85
CA VAL A 476 7.16 16.00 -5.71
C VAL A 476 5.91 15.60 -6.49
N VAL A 477 4.74 15.52 -5.85
CA VAL A 477 3.49 15.06 -6.52
C VAL A 477 3.14 15.86 -7.78
N PRO A 478 3.32 17.20 -7.84
CA PRO A 478 3.08 17.97 -9.07
C PRO A 478 3.95 17.57 -10.26
N VAL A 479 5.11 16.93 -10.01
CA VAL A 479 6.04 16.42 -11.02
C VAL A 479 5.55 15.12 -11.63
N MET A 480 4.93 14.26 -10.82
CA MET A 480 4.66 12.86 -11.17
C MET A 480 3.88 12.65 -12.47
N PRO A 481 2.85 13.46 -12.82
CA PRO A 481 2.15 13.30 -14.09
C PRO A 481 3.02 13.45 -15.34
N ALA A 482 4.17 14.12 -15.27
CA ALA A 482 5.10 14.22 -16.41
C ALA A 482 5.89 12.91 -16.64
N ILE A 483 5.96 12.05 -15.62
CA ILE A 483 6.72 10.80 -15.60
C ILE A 483 5.78 9.59 -15.83
N LEU A 484 4.47 9.73 -15.56
CA LEU A 484 3.49 8.66 -15.77
C LEU A 484 3.58 8.08 -17.19
N GLY A 485 3.70 6.75 -17.28
CA GLY A 485 3.84 6.03 -18.55
C GLY A 485 5.20 6.15 -19.24
N ALA A 486 6.18 6.85 -18.65
CA ALA A 486 7.56 6.80 -19.12
C ALA A 486 8.13 5.39 -18.91
N LYS A 487 8.94 4.93 -19.87
CA LYS A 487 9.51 3.58 -19.87
C LYS A 487 10.89 3.61 -19.24
N GLU A 488 11.18 2.60 -18.43
CA GLU A 488 12.53 2.40 -17.90
C GLU A 488 13.52 2.21 -19.06
N VAL A 489 14.69 2.82 -18.94
CA VAL A 489 15.76 2.75 -19.95
C VAL A 489 16.96 2.05 -19.35
N ALA A 490 17.53 1.09 -20.08
CA ALA A 490 18.73 0.38 -19.67
C ALA A 490 19.87 1.35 -19.33
N ASP A 491 20.73 0.94 -18.40
CA ASP A 491 21.87 1.73 -17.94
C ASP A 491 22.93 1.82 -19.05
N ASP A 492 22.85 2.90 -19.84
CA ASP A 492 23.86 3.27 -20.82
C ASP A 492 25.09 3.85 -20.10
N GLN A 493 25.99 2.95 -19.67
CA GLN A 493 27.23 3.30 -18.98
C GLN A 493 28.15 4.22 -19.79
N GLU A 494 28.00 4.28 -21.11
CA GLU A 494 28.79 5.18 -21.96
C GLU A 494 28.37 6.65 -21.76
N ARG A 495 27.12 6.90 -21.35
CA ARG A 495 26.59 8.26 -21.14
C ARG A 495 26.57 8.73 -19.69
N MET A 496 26.66 7.81 -18.72
CA MET A 496 26.60 8.17 -17.30
C MET A 496 27.47 7.30 -16.38
N THR A 497 28.05 7.93 -15.34
CA THR A 497 28.88 7.26 -14.32
C THR A 497 28.62 7.88 -12.94
N TYR A 498 28.44 7.06 -11.90
CA TYR A 498 28.14 7.47 -10.52
C TYR A 498 28.56 6.41 -9.48
N ALA A 499 28.66 6.80 -8.20
CA ALA A 499 28.94 5.89 -7.09
C ALA A 499 27.66 5.15 -6.67
N ARG A 500 27.55 3.85 -7.02
CA ARG A 500 26.35 3.03 -6.79
C ARG A 500 26.08 2.66 -5.33
N GLU A 501 27.12 2.64 -4.49
CA GLU A 501 27.05 2.18 -3.10
C GLU A 501 26.16 3.08 -2.22
N GLY A 502 26.06 4.39 -2.53
CA GLY A 502 25.29 5.34 -1.71
C GLY A 502 23.97 5.82 -2.31
N LEU A 503 23.61 5.40 -3.52
CA LEU A 503 22.52 6.01 -4.28
C LEU A 503 21.65 4.95 -4.98
N VAL A 504 20.34 5.06 -4.83
CA VAL A 504 19.39 4.46 -5.77
C VAL A 504 19.32 5.40 -6.97
N PHE A 505 19.45 4.84 -8.17
CA PHE A 505 19.41 5.60 -9.40
C PHE A 505 18.61 4.82 -10.44
N ASN A 506 17.65 5.49 -11.07
CA ASN A 506 16.95 4.91 -12.21
C ASN A 506 16.60 5.97 -13.26
N ARG A 507 16.30 5.50 -14.47
CA ARG A 507 16.04 6.32 -15.65
C ARG A 507 14.74 5.93 -16.31
N PHE A 508 13.96 6.94 -16.66
CA PHE A 508 12.76 6.76 -17.46
C PHE A 508 12.82 7.66 -18.69
N ALA A 509 12.25 7.25 -19.81
CA ALA A 509 12.13 8.10 -20.98
C ALA A 509 10.74 8.03 -21.58
N ASN A 510 10.32 9.16 -22.15
CA ASN A 510 9.14 9.28 -23.00
C ASN A 510 9.46 10.21 -24.17
N ASN A 511 8.43 10.57 -24.95
CA ASN A 511 8.61 11.44 -26.13
C ASN A 511 9.12 12.85 -25.79
N SER A 512 9.02 13.28 -24.53
CA SER A 512 9.50 14.60 -24.09
C SER A 512 10.99 14.61 -23.76
N GLY A 513 11.54 13.49 -23.29
CA GLY A 513 12.96 13.39 -22.90
C GLY A 513 13.22 12.27 -21.88
N THR A 514 14.34 12.39 -21.16
CA THR A 514 14.77 11.42 -20.14
C THR A 514 14.63 12.01 -18.75
N PHE A 515 14.12 11.24 -17.80
CA PHE A 515 14.00 11.54 -16.40
C PHE A 515 15.04 10.75 -15.61
N LEU A 516 15.72 11.40 -14.67
CA LEU A 516 16.63 10.76 -13.72
C LEU A 516 16.01 10.82 -12.33
N ILE A 517 15.87 9.67 -11.67
CA ILE A 517 15.36 9.57 -10.32
C ILE A 517 16.48 9.08 -9.41
N LEU A 518 16.68 9.80 -8.31
CA LEU A 518 17.76 9.54 -7.36
C LEU A 518 17.20 9.46 -5.94
N ALA A 519 17.70 8.53 -5.14
CA ALA A 519 17.41 8.46 -3.69
C ALA A 519 18.68 8.13 -2.90
N ASN A 520 18.92 8.84 -1.81
CA ASN A 520 20.03 8.58 -0.89
C ASN A 520 19.78 7.28 -0.11
N LYS A 521 20.71 6.31 -0.24
CA LYS A 521 20.64 5.02 0.48
C LYS A 521 21.09 5.09 1.95
N SER A 522 21.28 6.27 2.50
CA SER A 522 21.59 6.45 3.92
C SER A 522 20.41 7.09 4.65
N LEU A 523 20.02 6.49 5.78
CA LEU A 523 19.00 7.03 6.69
C LEU A 523 19.59 7.93 7.78
N ASP A 524 20.92 8.00 7.91
CA ASP A 524 21.56 8.74 9.01
C ASP A 524 22.56 9.80 8.51
N SER A 525 22.84 9.83 7.21
CA SER A 525 23.85 10.73 6.63
C SER A 525 23.40 11.31 5.30
N SER A 526 23.80 12.56 5.07
CA SER A 526 23.65 13.20 3.77
C SER A 526 24.59 12.56 2.73
N TYR A 527 24.12 12.46 1.50
CA TYR A 527 24.92 12.04 0.35
C TYR A 527 25.46 13.25 -0.40
N TYR A 528 26.76 13.24 -0.69
CA TYR A 528 27.43 14.21 -1.55
C TYR A 528 28.15 13.46 -2.66
N GLY A 529 27.73 13.68 -3.90
CA GLY A 529 28.27 12.91 -5.02
C GLY A 529 28.23 13.67 -6.33
N LYS A 530 28.80 13.02 -7.35
CA LYS A 530 28.86 13.52 -8.72
C LYS A 530 28.27 12.50 -9.66
N ILE A 531 27.50 12.97 -10.63
CA ILE A 531 26.92 12.13 -11.68
C ILE A 531 27.38 12.69 -13.01
N ARG A 532 28.16 11.88 -13.73
CA ARG A 532 28.55 12.22 -15.10
C ARG A 532 27.35 12.00 -16.01
N VAL A 533 27.11 12.94 -16.92
CA VAL A 533 26.01 12.98 -17.87
C VAL A 533 26.51 13.52 -19.20
N SER A 534 26.00 12.98 -20.30
CA SER A 534 26.33 13.45 -21.66
C SER A 534 25.04 13.79 -22.42
N PRO A 535 24.41 14.94 -22.12
CA PRO A 535 23.27 15.43 -22.90
C PRO A 535 23.71 15.73 -24.34
N ARG A 536 22.77 15.65 -25.29
CA ARG A 536 23.02 16.08 -26.67
C ARG A 536 23.19 17.60 -26.74
N ASP A 537 23.75 18.09 -27.85
CA ASP A 537 24.01 19.53 -28.06
C ASP A 537 22.77 20.43 -27.92
N ASP A 538 21.58 19.89 -28.19
CA ASP A 538 20.30 20.61 -28.08
C ASP A 538 19.52 20.31 -26.77
N GLU A 539 20.13 19.55 -25.85
CA GLU A 539 19.53 19.16 -24.57
C GLU A 539 20.18 19.90 -23.40
N GLN A 540 19.39 20.11 -22.36
CA GLN A 540 19.85 20.64 -21.07
C GLN A 540 19.26 19.80 -19.94
N ILE A 541 19.81 19.99 -18.74
CA ILE A 541 19.35 19.28 -17.55
C ILE A 541 18.62 20.25 -16.63
N TYR A 542 17.47 19.83 -16.14
CA TYR A 542 16.59 20.61 -15.29
C TYR A 542 16.23 19.84 -14.03
N ASN A 543 16.15 20.52 -12.91
CA ASN A 543 15.61 19.97 -11.67
C ASN A 543 14.09 20.20 -11.64
N LEU A 544 13.32 19.12 -11.61
CA LEU A 544 11.86 19.19 -11.68
C LEU A 544 11.20 19.61 -10.35
N ILE A 545 11.91 19.48 -9.23
CA ILE A 545 11.38 19.87 -7.91
C ILE A 545 11.43 21.39 -7.75
N ASN A 546 12.58 22.01 -8.01
CA ASN A 546 12.76 23.46 -7.87
C ASN A 546 12.56 24.26 -9.16
N LEU A 547 12.25 23.56 -10.26
CA LEU A 547 11.96 24.10 -11.58
C LEU A 547 13.07 24.98 -12.19
N SER A 548 14.32 24.57 -12.01
CA SER A 548 15.50 25.34 -12.44
C SER A 548 16.46 24.54 -13.32
N PRO A 549 17.21 25.18 -14.24
CA PRO A 549 18.29 24.53 -14.98
C PRO A 549 19.46 24.18 -14.05
N ILE A 550 20.07 23.02 -14.28
CA ILE A 550 21.25 22.55 -13.57
C ILE A 550 22.51 23.00 -14.33
N LYS A 551 23.43 23.66 -13.61
CA LYS A 551 24.76 23.99 -14.15
C LYS A 551 25.67 22.76 -14.07
N LEU A 552 26.20 22.33 -15.21
CA LEU A 552 27.13 21.21 -15.28
C LEU A 552 28.55 21.65 -14.93
N VAL A 553 29.19 20.93 -14.01
CA VAL A 553 30.63 21.06 -13.75
C VAL A 553 31.40 20.44 -14.92
N ASN A 554 32.36 21.19 -15.46
CA ASN A 554 33.18 20.81 -16.62
C ASN A 554 32.36 20.39 -17.87
N GLY A 555 31.10 20.83 -17.98
CA GLY A 555 30.21 20.55 -19.11
C GLY A 555 29.54 19.17 -19.11
N HIS A 556 29.80 18.30 -18.12
CA HIS A 556 29.27 16.93 -18.14
C HIS A 556 29.01 16.33 -16.75
N THR A 557 29.03 17.10 -15.68
CA THR A 557 28.85 16.56 -14.32
C THR A 557 27.79 17.32 -13.53
N ILE A 558 26.85 16.60 -12.94
CA ILE A 558 25.89 17.11 -11.95
C ILE A 558 26.50 16.89 -10.56
N SER A 559 26.54 17.95 -9.75
CA SER A 559 26.80 17.84 -8.31
C SER A 559 25.49 17.55 -7.58
N VAL A 560 25.46 16.48 -6.80
CA VAL A 560 24.28 16.03 -6.05
C VAL A 560 24.55 16.14 -4.56
N SER A 561 23.60 16.75 -3.84
CA SER A 561 23.57 16.87 -2.39
C SER A 561 22.19 16.50 -1.90
N LEU A 562 22.06 15.37 -1.21
CA LEU A 562 20.78 14.85 -0.71
C LEU A 562 20.88 14.65 0.80
N ALA A 563 19.86 15.07 1.56
CA ALA A 563 19.76 14.73 2.97
C ALA A 563 19.52 13.22 3.15
N ALA A 564 19.58 12.73 4.38
CA ALA A 564 19.27 11.34 4.72
C ALA A 564 17.89 10.92 4.17
N GLY A 565 17.86 9.84 3.38
CA GLY A 565 16.70 9.29 2.68
C GLY A 565 16.12 10.17 1.56
N ASP A 566 16.62 11.39 1.36
CA ASP A 566 16.04 12.32 0.39
C ASP A 566 16.41 11.96 -1.06
N GLY A 567 15.78 12.63 -2.02
CA GLY A 567 15.94 12.33 -3.43
C GLY A 567 15.83 13.52 -4.36
N ALA A 568 16.06 13.25 -5.64
CA ALA A 568 15.97 14.26 -6.68
C ALA A 568 15.35 13.69 -7.95
N ILE A 569 14.71 14.58 -8.71
CA ILE A 569 14.11 14.27 -10.00
C ILE A 569 14.63 15.27 -11.02
N TYR A 570 15.41 14.78 -11.98
CA TYR A 570 15.96 15.60 -13.06
C TYR A 570 15.31 15.23 -14.39
N PHE A 571 15.29 16.19 -15.31
CA PHE A 571 14.86 16.02 -16.69
C PHE A 571 15.99 16.44 -17.63
N ILE A 572 16.31 15.58 -18.60
CA ILE A 572 17.21 15.84 -19.72
C ILE A 572 16.35 15.91 -20.97
N GLY A 573 16.36 17.06 -21.64
CA GLY A 573 15.61 17.24 -22.87
C GLY A 573 15.76 18.63 -23.48
N LYS A 574 15.04 18.84 -24.57
CA LYS A 574 15.04 20.09 -25.31
C LYS A 574 14.29 21.19 -24.54
N LYS A 575 14.67 22.45 -24.78
CA LYS A 575 14.07 23.61 -24.12
C LYS A 575 12.54 23.70 -24.25
N ASN A 576 11.98 23.37 -25.42
CA ASN A 576 10.52 23.42 -25.63
C ASN A 576 9.76 22.37 -24.79
N ALA A 577 10.28 21.15 -24.69
CA ALA A 577 9.72 20.10 -23.84
C ALA A 577 9.81 20.50 -22.36
N TRP A 578 10.94 21.08 -21.96
CA TRP A 578 11.11 21.65 -20.63
C TRP A 578 10.06 22.71 -20.29
N GLU A 579 9.85 23.73 -21.14
CA GLU A 579 8.88 24.79 -20.85
C GLU A 579 7.44 24.26 -20.72
N SER A 580 7.08 23.24 -21.50
CA SER A 580 5.79 22.55 -21.39
C SER A 580 5.64 21.81 -20.06
N ILE A 581 6.63 20.99 -19.68
CA ILE A 581 6.66 20.26 -18.41
C ILE A 581 6.64 21.23 -17.24
N LYS A 582 7.51 22.24 -17.26
CA LYS A 582 7.60 23.28 -16.22
C LYS A 582 6.27 23.97 -16.00
N SER A 583 5.61 24.40 -17.08
CA SER A 583 4.31 25.08 -17.00
C SER A 583 3.24 24.16 -16.40
N SER A 584 3.24 22.88 -16.78
CA SER A 584 2.32 21.87 -16.23
C SER A 584 2.53 21.64 -14.73
N ILE A 585 3.79 21.52 -14.28
CA ILE A 585 4.14 21.36 -12.86
C ILE A 585 3.75 22.61 -12.06
N LEU A 586 4.09 23.80 -12.58
CA LEU A 586 3.79 25.08 -11.93
C LEU A 586 2.28 25.29 -11.79
N LEU A 587 1.50 24.99 -12.83
CA LEU A 587 0.04 25.06 -12.77
C LEU A 587 -0.52 24.19 -11.63
N ARG A 588 -0.06 22.94 -11.49
CA ARG A 588 -0.50 22.04 -10.41
C ARG A 588 -0.14 22.58 -9.02
N LYS A 589 1.07 23.10 -8.85
CA LYS A 589 1.50 23.76 -7.59
C LYS A 589 0.59 24.94 -7.23
N ILE A 590 0.31 25.81 -8.21
CA ILE A 590 -0.60 26.95 -8.03
C ILE A 590 -2.02 26.49 -7.69
N GLN A 591 -2.53 25.46 -8.38
CA GLN A 591 -3.89 24.94 -8.15
C GLN A 591 -4.05 24.39 -6.72
N ALA A 592 -3.06 23.65 -6.23
CA ALA A 592 -3.07 23.10 -4.87
C ALA A 592 -3.10 24.21 -3.80
N GLU A 593 -2.26 25.24 -3.95
CA GLU A 593 -2.24 26.40 -3.06
C GLU A 593 -3.53 27.22 -3.16
N LEU A 594 -4.09 27.38 -4.36
CA LEU A 594 -5.35 28.07 -4.57
C LEU A 594 -6.49 27.38 -3.82
N ASP A 595 -6.56 26.05 -3.85
CA ASP A 595 -7.58 25.29 -3.13
C ASP A 595 -7.46 25.49 -1.60
N ILE A 596 -6.24 25.39 -1.05
CA ILE A 596 -6.00 25.61 0.38
C ILE A 596 -6.35 27.05 0.79
N LEU A 597 -5.96 28.05 -0.01
CA LEU A 597 -6.25 29.45 0.26
C LEU A 597 -7.75 29.78 0.19
N LYS A 598 -8.53 29.08 -0.64
CA LYS A 598 -10.00 29.20 -0.62
C LYS A 598 -10.59 28.68 0.68
N LEU A 599 -10.08 27.56 1.19
CA LEU A 599 -10.50 27.03 2.49
C LEU A 599 -10.12 27.99 3.62
N ASP A 600 -8.92 28.57 3.58
CA ASP A 600 -8.49 29.57 4.55
C ASP A 600 -9.36 30.83 4.51
N ALA A 601 -9.66 31.35 3.31
CA ALA A 601 -10.58 32.47 3.15
C ALA A 601 -11.99 32.14 3.68
N ALA A 602 -12.50 30.94 3.41
CA ALA A 602 -13.79 30.50 3.95
C ALA A 602 -13.79 30.46 5.49
N ASN A 603 -12.74 29.90 6.10
CA ASN A 603 -12.57 29.84 7.55
C ASN A 603 -12.45 31.23 8.19
N LEU A 604 -11.70 32.15 7.58
CA LEU A 604 -11.58 33.53 8.06
C LEU A 604 -12.91 34.30 7.90
N ARG A 605 -13.65 34.04 6.82
CA ARG A 605 -14.96 34.66 6.58
C ARG A 605 -15.98 34.16 7.60
N ALA A 606 -15.99 32.86 7.88
CA ALA A 606 -16.79 32.24 8.93
C ALA A 606 -16.38 32.72 10.34
N ALA A 607 -15.26 33.43 10.48
CA ALA A 607 -14.85 34.12 11.70
C ALA A 607 -15.14 35.64 11.66
N LYS A 608 -16.01 36.12 10.73
CA LYS A 608 -16.33 37.54 10.47
C LYS A 608 -15.13 38.42 10.13
N LEU A 609 -14.03 37.86 9.66
CA LEU A 609 -12.88 38.66 9.25
C LEU A 609 -13.06 39.13 7.79
N ASN A 610 -12.52 40.31 7.46
CA ASN A 610 -12.63 40.85 6.10
C ASN A 610 -11.73 40.07 5.13
N THR A 611 -12.32 39.15 4.38
CA THR A 611 -11.63 38.28 3.41
C THR A 611 -11.68 38.78 1.97
N ALA A 612 -12.41 39.87 1.69
CA ALA A 612 -12.50 40.46 0.35
C ALA A 612 -11.13 40.73 -0.31
N PRO A 613 -10.08 41.17 0.42
CA PRO A 613 -8.75 41.33 -0.18
C PRO A 613 -8.16 40.01 -0.69
N ILE A 614 -8.34 38.90 0.03
CA ILE A 614 -7.85 37.58 -0.39
C ILE A 614 -8.65 37.12 -1.60
N GLU A 615 -9.97 37.16 -1.52
CA GLU A 615 -10.87 36.66 -2.57
C GLU A 615 -10.69 37.38 -3.90
N ASN A 616 -10.47 38.70 -3.87
CA ASN A 616 -10.14 39.46 -5.07
C ASN A 616 -8.84 38.97 -5.71
N ILE A 617 -7.80 38.73 -4.90
CA ILE A 617 -6.53 38.17 -5.40
C ILE A 617 -6.75 36.76 -5.97
N LEU A 618 -7.50 35.89 -5.30
CA LEU A 618 -7.77 34.53 -5.80
C LEU A 618 -8.56 34.55 -7.13
N SER A 619 -9.47 35.51 -7.31
CA SER A 619 -10.16 35.73 -8.59
C SER A 619 -9.19 36.16 -9.70
N GLN A 620 -8.24 37.04 -9.39
CA GLN A 620 -7.16 37.44 -10.31
C GLN A 620 -6.24 36.27 -10.65
N VAL A 621 -5.87 35.44 -9.67
CA VAL A 621 -5.10 34.20 -9.89
C VAL A 621 -5.83 33.28 -10.86
N LYS A 622 -7.13 33.03 -10.66
CA LYS A 622 -7.94 32.22 -11.59
C LYS A 622 -7.95 32.81 -13.00
N THR A 623 -8.07 34.12 -13.12
CA THR A 623 -8.01 34.82 -14.42
C THR A 623 -6.65 34.67 -15.08
N ALA A 624 -5.56 34.76 -14.33
CA ALA A 624 -4.19 34.59 -14.82
C ALA A 624 -3.95 33.14 -15.30
N ILE A 625 -4.42 32.14 -14.55
CA ILE A 625 -4.39 30.72 -14.97
C ILE A 625 -5.11 30.53 -16.30
N ASN A 626 -6.33 31.06 -16.44
CA ASN A 626 -7.12 30.95 -17.67
C ASN A 626 -6.46 31.63 -18.88
N LYS A 627 -5.61 32.64 -18.65
CA LYS A 627 -4.83 33.32 -19.69
C LYS A 627 -3.46 32.67 -19.96
N GLY A 628 -3.07 31.65 -19.18
CA GLY A 628 -1.74 31.04 -19.25
C GLY A 628 -0.62 31.86 -18.60
N ASP A 629 -0.92 32.94 -17.87
CA ASP A 629 0.08 33.76 -17.16
C ASP A 629 0.38 33.17 -15.78
N LEU A 630 1.15 32.08 -15.78
CA LEU A 630 1.49 31.36 -14.54
C LEU A 630 2.40 32.16 -13.60
N SER A 631 3.18 33.11 -14.13
CA SER A 631 4.03 34.00 -13.31
C SER A 631 3.19 34.98 -12.49
N ALA A 632 2.17 35.60 -13.11
CA ALA A 632 1.23 36.44 -12.38
C ALA A 632 0.41 35.62 -11.36
N ALA A 633 -0.01 34.41 -11.73
CA ALA A 633 -0.74 33.52 -10.83
C ALA A 633 0.09 33.13 -9.58
N GLU A 634 1.36 32.75 -9.74
CA GLU A 634 2.26 32.42 -8.63
C GLU A 634 2.50 33.61 -7.70
N LYS A 635 2.72 34.80 -8.25
CA LYS A 635 2.82 36.05 -7.47
C LYS A 635 1.52 36.34 -6.71
N GLY A 636 0.36 36.10 -7.33
CA GLY A 636 -0.95 36.24 -6.71
C GLY A 636 -1.14 35.29 -5.53
N ILE A 637 -0.74 34.01 -5.65
CA ILE A 637 -0.76 33.06 -4.53
C ILE A 637 0.10 33.56 -3.36
N SER A 638 1.32 34.01 -3.65
CA SER A 638 2.22 34.56 -2.62
C SER A 638 1.62 35.77 -1.91
N LEU A 639 1.01 36.69 -2.68
CA LEU A 639 0.35 37.87 -2.12
C LEU A 639 -0.89 37.51 -1.28
N ALA A 640 -1.70 36.55 -1.73
CA ALA A 640 -2.86 36.06 -0.99
C ALA A 640 -2.45 35.47 0.37
N ASN A 641 -1.36 34.69 0.42
CA ASN A 641 -0.79 34.16 1.67
C ASN A 641 -0.33 35.25 2.64
N ILE A 642 0.33 36.30 2.13
CA ILE A 642 0.72 37.47 2.94
C ILE A 642 -0.53 38.16 3.51
N LYS A 643 -1.56 38.37 2.68
CA LYS A 643 -2.82 39.00 3.11
C LYS A 643 -3.59 38.17 4.13
N ARG A 644 -3.68 36.85 3.92
CA ARG A 644 -4.23 35.89 4.89
C ARG A 644 -3.59 36.06 6.27
N THR A 645 -2.26 36.02 6.32
CA THR A 645 -1.49 36.18 7.56
C THR A 645 -1.71 37.55 8.21
N ALA A 646 -1.78 38.61 7.41
CA ALA A 646 -2.04 39.96 7.92
C ALA A 646 -3.45 40.08 8.52
N ILE A 647 -4.47 39.49 7.89
CA ILE A 647 -5.84 39.47 8.40
C ILE A 647 -5.91 38.73 9.74
N GLU A 648 -5.30 37.54 9.84
CA GLU A 648 -5.22 36.79 11.11
C GLU A 648 -4.61 37.64 12.23
N LYS A 649 -3.45 38.26 11.97
CA LYS A 649 -2.73 39.09 12.94
C LYS A 649 -3.45 40.39 13.29
N SER A 650 -4.28 40.92 12.39
CA SER A 650 -5.02 42.17 12.62
C SER A 650 -6.16 42.02 13.63
N ASN A 651 -6.57 40.80 13.95
CA ASN A 651 -7.55 40.51 14.98
C ASN A 651 -6.89 39.79 16.19
N PRO A 652 -6.57 40.53 17.27
CA PRO A 652 -5.94 39.96 18.45
C PRO A 652 -6.74 38.85 19.12
N ASN A 653 -8.08 38.94 19.11
CA ASN A 653 -8.95 37.91 19.69
C ASN A 653 -8.84 36.61 18.89
N TYR A 654 -9.01 36.68 17.56
CA TYR A 654 -8.85 35.52 16.69
C TYR A 654 -7.49 34.84 16.88
N THR A 655 -6.41 35.62 16.85
CA THR A 655 -5.04 35.13 17.05
C THR A 655 -4.88 34.44 18.41
N ARG A 656 -5.38 35.07 19.49
CA ARG A 656 -5.30 34.52 20.85
C ARG A 656 -6.10 33.24 20.99
N TYR A 657 -7.31 33.18 20.43
CA TYR A 657 -8.14 31.98 20.44
C TYR A 657 -7.49 30.81 19.70
N LYS A 658 -7.00 31.06 18.49
CA LYS A 658 -6.29 30.06 17.68
C LYS A 658 -5.09 29.50 18.44
N ALA A 659 -4.28 30.38 19.04
CA ALA A 659 -3.13 29.97 19.86
C ALA A 659 -3.53 29.12 21.08
N LEU A 660 -4.65 29.42 21.74
CA LEU A 660 -5.17 28.62 22.86
C LEU A 660 -5.69 27.25 22.38
N LEU A 661 -6.43 27.20 21.27
CA LEU A 661 -6.88 25.93 20.67
C LEU A 661 -5.69 25.05 20.26
N ASP A 662 -4.65 25.63 19.67
CA ASP A 662 -3.42 24.92 19.32
C ASP A 662 -2.65 24.44 20.56
N SER A 663 -2.60 25.25 21.63
CA SER A 663 -2.01 24.87 22.92
C SER A 663 -2.73 23.66 23.54
N ILE A 664 -4.07 23.70 23.60
CA ILE A 664 -4.88 22.60 24.12
C ILE A 664 -4.66 21.33 23.29
N ARG A 665 -4.78 21.44 21.95
CA ARG A 665 -4.56 20.32 21.03
C ARG A 665 -3.17 19.69 21.20
N SER A 666 -2.13 20.52 21.30
CA SER A 666 -0.75 20.06 21.52
C SER A 666 -0.56 19.36 22.87
N ASN A 667 -1.23 19.83 23.92
CA ASN A 667 -1.19 19.17 25.23
C ASN A 667 -1.89 17.80 25.20
N PHE A 668 -3.00 17.65 24.47
CA PHE A 668 -3.60 16.33 24.23
C PHE A 668 -2.63 15.38 23.52
N GLY A 669 -1.95 15.84 22.46
CA GLY A 669 -0.96 15.02 21.76
C GLY A 669 0.24 14.62 22.63
N ALA A 670 0.67 15.51 23.54
CA ALA A 670 1.70 15.19 24.52
C ALA A 670 1.24 14.12 25.52
N MET A 671 0.02 14.24 26.06
CA MET A 671 -0.58 13.23 26.95
C MET A 671 -0.74 11.88 26.23
N HIS A 672 -1.23 11.90 24.99
CA HIS A 672 -1.37 10.72 24.15
C HIS A 672 -0.03 10.00 23.96
N SER A 673 1.00 10.73 23.56
CA SER A 673 2.36 10.18 23.37
C SER A 673 2.91 9.53 24.65
N LEU A 674 2.68 10.16 25.81
CA LEU A 674 3.08 9.63 27.11
C LEU A 674 2.33 8.33 27.44
N ILE A 675 1.01 8.30 27.29
CA ILE A 675 0.17 7.11 27.56
C ILE A 675 0.56 5.96 26.63
N ILE A 676 0.73 6.24 25.33
CA ILE A 676 1.11 5.24 24.34
C ILE A 676 2.46 4.59 24.68
N SER A 677 3.43 5.35 25.21
CA SER A 677 4.71 4.78 25.66
C SER A 677 4.58 3.71 26.76
N LYS A 678 3.45 3.71 27.49
CA LYS A 678 3.12 2.76 28.56
C LYS A 678 1.90 1.88 28.23
N ILE A 679 1.48 1.84 26.96
CA ILE A 679 0.22 1.24 26.54
C ILE A 679 0.09 -0.25 26.88
N LYS A 680 1.21 -0.98 26.93
CA LYS A 680 1.22 -2.40 27.34
C LYS A 680 0.68 -2.62 28.76
N ILE A 681 0.77 -1.61 29.62
CA ILE A 681 0.28 -1.66 31.00
C ILE A 681 -1.11 -1.02 31.07
N LEU A 682 -1.30 0.09 30.36
CA LEU A 682 -2.49 0.93 30.49
C LEU A 682 -3.69 0.46 29.66
N ASP A 683 -3.46 -0.28 28.57
CA ASP A 683 -4.55 -0.71 27.70
C ASP A 683 -5.49 -1.69 28.40
N GLY A 684 -6.76 -1.31 28.49
CA GLY A 684 -7.78 -2.08 29.22
C GLY A 684 -7.50 -2.17 30.73
N THR A 685 -6.76 -1.21 31.29
CA THR A 685 -6.54 -1.09 32.74
C THR A 685 -7.87 -1.00 33.49
N LYS A 686 -7.86 -1.52 34.73
CA LYS A 686 -8.98 -1.40 35.68
C LYS A 686 -8.60 -0.54 36.89
N ASP A 687 -7.42 0.08 36.87
CA ASP A 687 -6.97 0.98 37.94
C ASP A 687 -7.90 2.21 38.00
N PRO A 688 -8.62 2.42 39.12
CA PRO A 688 -9.54 3.55 39.27
C PRO A 688 -8.89 4.91 39.03
N ASN A 689 -7.60 5.07 39.37
CA ASN A 689 -6.88 6.33 39.16
C ASN A 689 -6.73 6.62 37.66
N TRP A 690 -6.31 5.61 36.88
CA TRP A 690 -6.19 5.74 35.43
C TRP A 690 -7.53 5.92 34.74
N LEU A 691 -8.57 5.21 35.18
CA LEU A 691 -9.93 5.39 34.68
C LEU A 691 -10.42 6.83 34.92
N SER A 692 -10.16 7.41 36.09
CA SER A 692 -10.50 8.80 36.37
C SER A 692 -9.73 9.79 35.48
N LEU A 693 -8.44 9.57 35.22
CA LEU A 693 -7.65 10.39 34.31
C LEU A 693 -8.18 10.30 32.86
N PHE A 694 -8.57 9.11 32.41
CA PHE A 694 -9.17 8.91 31.10
C PHE A 694 -10.54 9.57 30.97
N ASP A 695 -11.37 9.52 32.00
CA ASP A 695 -12.66 10.23 32.06
C ASP A 695 -12.47 11.75 31.95
N ASN A 696 -11.52 12.31 32.71
CA ASN A 696 -11.16 13.72 32.63
C ASN A 696 -10.65 14.10 31.23
N MET A 697 -9.85 13.23 30.61
CA MET A 697 -9.36 13.44 29.24
C MET A 697 -10.50 13.45 28.22
N ARG A 698 -11.46 12.51 28.32
CA ARG A 698 -12.67 12.47 27.48
C ARG A 698 -13.52 13.73 27.64
N GLN A 699 -13.77 14.15 28.89
CA GLN A 699 -14.54 15.36 29.18
C GLN A 699 -13.86 16.61 28.59
N CYS A 700 -12.56 16.80 28.86
CA CYS A 700 -11.83 17.95 28.33
C CYS A 700 -11.77 17.93 26.80
N SER A 701 -11.70 16.74 26.18
CA SER A 701 -11.74 16.60 24.72
C SER A 701 -13.09 17.02 24.15
N GLY A 702 -14.19 16.63 24.80
CA GLY A 702 -15.53 17.09 24.41
C GLY A 702 -15.71 18.60 24.57
N GLU A 703 -15.24 19.19 25.68
CA GLU A 703 -15.21 20.65 25.85
C GLU A 703 -14.38 21.31 24.73
N TYR A 704 -13.23 20.74 24.35
CA TYR A 704 -12.37 21.26 23.28
C TYR A 704 -13.07 21.26 21.91
N PHE A 705 -13.65 20.14 21.49
CA PHE A 705 -14.29 20.05 20.17
C PHE A 705 -15.57 20.89 20.09
N ASN A 706 -16.32 21.02 21.19
CA ASN A 706 -17.47 21.92 21.26
C ASN A 706 -17.05 23.38 21.06
N ILE A 707 -16.07 23.87 21.84
CA ILE A 707 -15.57 25.25 21.71
C ILE A 707 -14.93 25.48 20.32
N LYS A 708 -14.25 24.48 19.78
CA LYS A 708 -13.66 24.57 18.43
C LYS A 708 -14.73 24.70 17.34
N ASN A 709 -15.83 23.95 17.44
CA ASN A 709 -16.94 24.04 16.51
C ASN A 709 -17.68 25.39 16.65
N GLU A 710 -17.91 25.88 17.87
CA GLU A 710 -18.44 27.22 18.14
C GLU A 710 -17.55 28.33 17.54
N TRP A 711 -16.23 28.18 17.65
CA TRP A 711 -15.26 29.09 17.07
C TRP A 711 -15.33 29.15 15.54
N LYS A 712 -15.68 28.04 14.86
CA LYS A 712 -15.95 28.03 13.40
C LYS A 712 -17.20 28.84 13.03
N HIS A 713 -18.11 29.07 13.98
CA HIS A 713 -19.41 29.72 13.78
C HIS A 713 -19.57 31.03 14.58
N GLU A 714 -18.45 31.72 14.83
CA GLU A 714 -18.42 33.10 15.34
C GLU A 714 -18.81 33.30 16.82
N ASP A 715 -18.85 32.24 17.64
CA ASP A 715 -19.02 32.43 19.08
C ASP A 715 -17.65 32.63 19.79
N PHE A 716 -17.19 33.88 19.76
CA PHE A 716 -16.04 34.34 20.55
C PHE A 716 -16.45 34.86 21.94
N SER A 717 -17.62 34.47 22.47
CA SER A 717 -17.99 34.81 23.85
C SER A 717 -17.29 33.91 24.88
N ASN A 718 -16.82 32.73 24.44
CA ASN A 718 -16.30 31.67 25.31
C ASN A 718 -14.80 31.76 25.64
N ILE A 719 -14.15 32.95 25.55
CA ILE A 719 -12.68 33.05 25.75
C ILE A 719 -12.28 32.63 27.16
N ARG A 720 -13.13 32.96 28.13
CA ARG A 720 -12.93 32.57 29.53
C ARG A 720 -13.03 31.06 29.69
N GLN A 721 -13.99 30.42 29.00
CA GLN A 721 -14.12 28.96 29.01
C GLN A 721 -12.91 28.30 28.34
N LEU A 722 -12.44 28.82 27.20
CA LEU A 722 -11.26 28.31 26.51
C LEU A 722 -9.98 28.46 27.35
N MET A 723 -9.80 29.61 28.03
CA MET A 723 -8.68 29.79 28.96
C MET A 723 -8.77 28.84 30.16
N ALA A 724 -9.97 28.63 30.71
CA ALA A 724 -10.18 27.67 31.79
C ALA A 724 -9.88 26.24 31.33
N LEU A 725 -10.29 25.88 30.11
CA LEU A 725 -10.00 24.58 29.51
C LEU A 725 -8.49 24.38 29.30
N ASP A 726 -7.77 25.38 28.79
CA ASP A 726 -6.30 25.32 28.65
C ASP A 726 -5.61 25.06 30.01
N GLN A 727 -6.08 25.69 31.09
CA GLN A 727 -5.58 25.40 32.44
C GLN A 727 -5.93 23.99 32.93
N LYS A 728 -7.17 23.54 32.74
CA LYS A 728 -7.60 22.16 33.07
C LYS A 728 -6.74 21.13 32.36
N VAL A 729 -6.53 21.29 31.05
CA VAL A 729 -5.74 20.36 30.23
C VAL A 729 -4.27 20.36 30.64
N LYS A 730 -3.70 21.52 31.00
CA LYS A 730 -2.34 21.59 31.56
C LYS A 730 -2.22 20.90 32.92
N SER A 731 -3.23 21.03 33.79
CA SER A 731 -3.27 20.29 35.06
C SER A 731 -3.33 18.79 34.82
N LEU A 732 -4.26 18.34 33.97
CA LEU A 732 -4.44 16.93 33.62
C LEU A 732 -3.17 16.33 33.03
N LYS A 733 -2.46 17.07 32.16
CA LYS A 733 -1.17 16.64 31.62
C LYS A 733 -0.15 16.40 32.73
N LYS A 734 -0.02 17.33 33.69
CA LYS A 734 0.89 17.19 34.82
C LYS A 734 0.53 16.00 35.72
N GLU A 735 -0.75 15.74 35.91
CA GLU A 735 -1.25 14.57 36.65
C GLU A 735 -0.87 13.26 35.96
N ILE A 736 -1.04 13.17 34.62
CA ILE A 736 -0.62 12.02 33.82
C ILE A 736 0.89 11.83 33.84
N GLU A 737 1.68 12.90 33.70
CA GLU A 737 3.15 12.86 33.82
C GLU A 737 3.58 12.31 35.18
N THR A 738 2.94 12.77 36.27
CA THR A 738 3.21 12.31 37.63
C THR A 738 2.85 10.83 37.80
N ALA A 739 1.69 10.40 37.28
CA ALA A 739 1.26 9.00 37.34
C ALA A 739 2.22 8.07 36.57
N ILE A 740 2.69 8.46 35.39
CA ILE A 740 3.65 7.69 34.59
C ILE A 740 5.03 7.62 35.26
N ALA A 741 5.46 8.72 35.89
CA ALA A 741 6.70 8.73 36.65
C ALA A 741 6.63 7.76 37.84
N ALA A 742 5.51 7.76 38.58
CA ALA A 742 5.28 6.83 39.68
C ALA A 742 5.28 5.36 39.23
N MET A 743 4.69 5.06 38.07
CA MET A 743 4.74 3.72 37.46
C MET A 743 6.14 3.26 37.04
N SER A 744 7.08 4.19 36.82
CA SER A 744 8.44 3.85 36.40
C SER A 744 9.40 3.71 37.59
N ALA A 745 8.98 4.09 38.79
CA ALA A 745 9.77 4.05 40.02
C ALA A 745 9.50 2.81 40.89
N GLY A 746 8.39 2.10 40.65
CA GLY A 746 8.06 0.81 41.25
C GLY A 746 8.20 -0.31 40.23
#